data_AF-A0AAJ2E6J8-F1
#
_entry.id   AF-A0AAJ2E6J8-F1
#
_cell.length_a   1.000
_cell.length_b   1.000
_cell.length_c   1.000
_cell.angle_alpha   90.00
_cell.angle_beta   90.00
_cell.angle_gamma   90.00
#
_symmetry.space_group_name_H-M   'P 1'
#
loop_
_entity.id
_entity.type
_entity.pdbx_description
1 polymer ?
#
loop_
_entity_poly.entity_id
_entity_poly.type
_entity_poly.pdbx_seq_one_letter_code
_entity_poly.pdbx_strand_id
1 'polypeptide(L)'
;MLAGQSNRSVHFSASIIVAFLFGMALSSWAATQYFAHAVQYQDGLGEYVWKVGPTVRIYQPFSWFGWAAQWMNSTKQLETYVTRMLLVLCGGGVLSLLGGFFLYYRRSLKSEKHDDLHGSARWANERDIEKMGLVTYERWEGPLFRRKRTHRKASGPYLGAFDTSAGRKVLRYSDPAHLACAAPSRSGKGVGPVLTTLLSYPASTAVNDIKGENYELSSGFRHSAGSLVIKFDPTSVDQKSIDGRSRYNAAAYWNVLDEIRTYTEYDVMDAQNVSQAIADPDGEGMDDHWVSTSYELLVGVILHVKYYERDKSLSGVSTYLADPSFTDPEQMYTRMMNAEHDPDGSMGWLDSEGNPTKTHPQVAIAARAMLNKEEKERNSVLSTAKTKLSLYTEPIVARNTSRSDFCVNDLMNHEKPVSLYIVIPPSDKNRLRPLVRLFITFLILRLTRSMGFEDGRGVKDYRHRLLLLVDELASLKKMEQLQDALSYMAGYGITAFLFFQDWIQLREAYGDKETITAGCQLRIAYAPNTIDTAEDVSKMTGITTVKRQNVSYSGTRMGAMLGQMSVSEELVERPLLTADEASRLPRDEMLIFNTGHPPIRAKKLRYFEMPVFQQRAAIASPSRVCMTFSEGKGLGVKWFMVAVERVDGAKDLNVTINTYSDFPEVTLVVKQEHVERETVLEFEFGLFDTNGQPINRALAIEDLSFVARPLGDCADFEPNEAFELHFMVKDSSSYKRFSQAGFYRDMSVYEREARRKVRKLFHDFEAVDGTPTEATVERVVEGGKYAGKVLLVTRHYIAIHKHHDREQVSLHRIAKLNRSAKEGESITITYSGRKGVVV
;
A
#
# COMPACT_ATOMS: atom_id res chain seq x y z
N MET A 1 -4.07 24.08 53.55
CA MET A 1 -4.41 23.03 54.54
C MET A 1 -4.05 21.68 53.94
N LEU A 2 -3.08 21.03 54.57
CA LEU A 2 -2.58 19.70 54.24
C LEU A 2 -3.61 18.65 54.63
N ALA A 3 -4.07 17.84 53.69
CA ALA A 3 -4.82 16.63 53.97
C ALA A 3 -4.39 15.51 53.02
N GLY A 4 -3.76 14.48 53.59
CA GLY A 4 -3.95 13.13 53.10
C GLY A 4 -2.85 12.45 52.27
N GLN A 5 -1.56 12.77 52.43
CA GLN A 5 -0.54 11.76 52.10
C GLN A 5 -0.48 10.75 53.25
N SER A 6 -1.38 9.76 53.22
CA SER A 6 -1.27 8.59 54.10
C SER A 6 0.11 7.96 53.92
N ASN A 7 0.78 7.75 55.04
CA ASN A 7 2.18 7.35 55.17
C ASN A 7 2.38 5.92 54.63
N ARG A 8 2.42 5.75 53.30
CA ARG A 8 2.64 4.46 52.62
C ARG A 8 3.98 3.82 52.97
N SER A 9 4.96 4.62 53.41
CA SER A 9 6.26 4.15 53.92
C SER A 9 6.11 3.31 55.20
N VAL A 10 5.19 3.69 56.10
CA VAL A 10 5.01 3.03 57.41
C VAL A 10 4.37 1.65 57.27
N HIS A 11 3.34 1.50 56.43
CA HIS A 11 2.72 0.20 56.15
C HIS A 11 3.65 -0.77 55.38
N PHE A 12 4.61 -0.22 54.62
CA PHE A 12 5.55 -1.01 53.81
C PHE A 12 6.69 -1.60 54.64
N SER A 13 7.24 -0.83 55.58
CA SER A 13 8.19 -1.32 56.59
C SER A 13 7.58 -2.45 57.41
N ALA A 14 6.31 -2.30 57.81
CA ALA A 14 5.61 -3.34 58.56
C ALA A 14 5.51 -4.67 57.80
N SER A 15 5.28 -4.66 56.48
CA SER A 15 5.13 -5.88 55.68
C SER A 15 6.44 -6.68 55.56
N ILE A 16 7.57 -5.97 55.38
CA ILE A 16 8.91 -6.57 55.30
C ILE A 16 9.32 -7.08 56.68
N ILE A 17 9.04 -6.30 57.73
CA ILE A 17 9.27 -6.71 59.12
C ILE A 17 8.46 -7.97 59.44
N VAL A 18 7.19 -8.04 59.03
CA VAL A 18 6.35 -9.23 59.22
C VAL A 18 6.92 -10.45 58.49
N ALA A 19 7.35 -10.31 57.24
CA ALA A 19 7.98 -11.41 56.50
C ALA A 19 9.31 -11.86 57.15
N PHE A 20 10.10 -10.90 57.65
CA PHE A 20 11.35 -11.17 58.37
C PHE A 20 11.11 -11.91 59.69
N LEU A 21 10.15 -11.44 60.49
CA LEU A 21 9.73 -12.06 61.75
C LEU A 21 9.17 -13.46 61.51
N PHE A 22 8.40 -13.65 60.44
CA PHE A 22 7.88 -14.96 60.05
C PHE A 22 8.99 -15.93 59.66
N GLY A 23 9.99 -15.47 58.89
CA GLY A 23 11.18 -16.26 58.56
C GLY A 23 12.01 -16.62 59.79
N MET A 24 12.14 -15.72 60.77
CA MET A 24 12.80 -16.01 62.05
C MET A 24 12.01 -17.04 62.87
N ALA A 25 10.68 -16.94 62.91
CA ALA A 25 9.83 -17.91 63.60
C ALA A 25 9.95 -19.31 62.99
N LEU A 26 9.98 -19.41 61.65
CA LEU A 26 10.22 -20.67 60.94
C LEU A 26 11.61 -21.24 61.23
N SER A 27 12.65 -20.40 61.23
CA SER A 27 14.02 -20.81 61.59
C SER A 27 14.09 -21.35 63.02
N SER A 28 13.46 -20.65 63.96
CA SER A 28 13.32 -21.06 65.36
C SER A 28 12.65 -22.42 65.50
N TRP A 29 11.58 -22.63 64.72
CA TRP A 29 10.87 -23.90 64.73
C TRP A 29 11.70 -25.03 64.13
N ALA A 30 12.39 -24.77 63.01
CA ALA A 30 13.28 -25.74 62.37
C ALA A 30 14.44 -26.12 63.30
N ALA A 31 15.05 -25.16 64.00
CA ALA A 31 16.09 -25.42 64.99
C ALA A 31 15.57 -26.32 66.13
N THR A 32 14.38 -26.04 66.64
CA THR A 32 13.73 -26.86 67.66
C THR A 32 13.49 -28.29 67.17
N GLN A 33 12.91 -28.48 65.98
CA GLN A 33 12.64 -29.82 65.45
C GLN A 33 13.94 -30.57 65.12
N TYR A 34 14.96 -29.87 64.64
CA TYR A 34 16.28 -30.45 64.39
C TYR A 34 16.87 -31.05 65.66
N PHE A 35 16.85 -30.30 66.76
CA PHE A 35 17.40 -30.77 68.03
C PHE A 35 16.60 -31.95 68.59
N ALA A 36 15.27 -31.87 68.56
CA ALA A 36 14.40 -32.97 68.98
C ALA A 36 14.67 -34.25 68.19
N HIS A 37 14.87 -34.14 66.87
CA HIS A 37 15.25 -35.26 66.02
C HIS A 37 16.65 -35.80 66.35
N ALA A 38 17.63 -34.92 66.56
CA ALA A 38 19.02 -35.30 66.84
C ALA A 38 19.16 -36.11 68.15
N VAL A 39 18.29 -35.86 69.13
CA VAL A 39 18.23 -36.64 70.38
C VAL A 39 17.11 -37.68 70.40
N GLN A 40 16.55 -38.02 69.23
CA GLN A 40 15.52 -39.07 69.06
C GLN A 40 14.25 -38.89 69.91
N TYR A 41 13.79 -37.65 70.11
CA TYR A 41 12.53 -37.32 70.79
C TYR A 41 12.41 -37.86 72.22
N GLN A 42 13.54 -37.96 72.94
CA GLN A 42 13.60 -38.42 74.34
C GLN A 42 12.60 -37.70 75.27
N ASP A 43 12.08 -38.42 76.26
CA ASP A 43 11.06 -37.91 77.20
C ASP A 43 11.55 -36.71 78.04
N GLY A 44 12.87 -36.53 78.19
CA GLY A 44 13.48 -35.39 78.89
C GLY A 44 13.35 -34.02 78.20
N LEU A 45 12.80 -33.97 76.98
CA LEU A 45 12.60 -32.72 76.22
C LEU A 45 11.36 -31.91 76.66
N GLY A 46 10.50 -32.47 77.51
CA GLY A 46 9.28 -31.83 78.00
C GLY A 46 8.03 -32.13 77.15
N GLU A 47 6.96 -31.36 77.37
CA GLU A 47 5.69 -31.53 76.66
C GLU A 47 5.78 -31.15 75.18
N TYR A 48 5.20 -31.99 74.31
CA TYR A 48 5.09 -31.75 72.88
C TYR A 48 3.70 -31.18 72.53
N VAL A 49 3.62 -30.38 71.47
CA VAL A 49 2.38 -29.75 70.99
C VAL A 49 1.54 -30.73 70.18
N TRP A 50 2.20 -31.48 69.30
CA TRP A 50 1.56 -32.48 68.46
C TRP A 50 2.43 -33.72 68.30
N LYS A 51 1.79 -34.86 68.06
CA LYS A 51 2.46 -36.13 67.76
C LYS A 51 2.03 -36.59 66.37
N VAL A 52 3.01 -36.87 65.51
CA VAL A 52 2.78 -37.35 64.14
C VAL A 52 3.34 -38.78 64.06
N GLY A 53 2.45 -39.76 63.96
CA GLY A 53 2.82 -41.17 64.01
C GLY A 53 3.33 -41.64 65.39
N PRO A 54 3.98 -42.81 65.48
CA PRO A 54 4.38 -43.38 66.77
C PRO A 54 5.61 -42.68 67.40
N THR A 55 6.49 -42.07 66.59
CA THR A 55 7.84 -41.64 67.02
C THR A 55 8.12 -40.14 66.92
N VAL A 56 7.44 -39.39 66.05
CA VAL A 56 7.76 -37.97 65.83
C VAL A 56 6.91 -37.08 66.74
N ARG A 57 7.58 -36.27 67.57
CA ARG A 57 6.95 -35.29 68.47
C ARG A 57 7.30 -33.87 68.02
N ILE A 58 6.28 -33.04 67.82
CA ILE A 58 6.41 -31.65 67.39
C ILE A 58 6.38 -30.74 68.61
N TYR A 59 7.50 -30.08 68.89
CA TYR A 59 7.65 -29.11 69.98
C TYR A 59 7.36 -27.65 69.56
N GLN A 60 7.16 -26.79 70.56
CA GLN A 60 6.93 -25.35 70.40
C GLN A 60 8.14 -24.67 69.71
N PRO A 61 7.95 -23.70 68.81
CA PRO A 61 9.03 -23.06 68.05
C PRO A 61 10.18 -22.47 68.85
N PHE A 62 10.01 -22.19 70.15
CA PHE A 62 10.99 -21.53 71.00
C PHE A 62 11.59 -22.45 72.08
N SER A 63 11.26 -23.75 72.10
CA SER A 63 11.77 -24.69 73.10
C SER A 63 13.30 -24.83 73.06
N TRP A 64 13.91 -24.57 71.90
CA TRP A 64 15.37 -24.54 71.74
C TRP A 64 16.08 -23.62 72.75
N PHE A 65 15.43 -22.55 73.24
CA PHE A 65 16.03 -21.60 74.17
C PHE A 65 16.31 -22.25 75.53
N GLY A 66 15.32 -22.96 76.09
CA GLY A 66 15.48 -23.67 77.36
C GLY A 66 16.48 -24.82 77.24
N TRP A 67 16.44 -25.54 76.12
CA TRP A 67 17.35 -26.64 75.82
C TRP A 67 18.81 -26.17 75.64
N ALA A 68 19.02 -25.05 74.94
CA ALA A 68 20.33 -24.44 74.81
C ALA A 68 20.86 -24.01 76.18
N ALA A 69 20.07 -23.30 76.99
CA ALA A 69 20.50 -22.83 78.31
C ALA A 69 20.86 -23.99 79.26
N GLN A 70 20.13 -25.11 79.19
CA GLN A 70 20.33 -26.25 80.08
C GLN A 70 21.51 -27.14 79.66
N TRP A 71 21.76 -27.29 78.36
CA TRP A 71 22.66 -28.34 77.85
C TRP A 71 23.89 -27.83 77.09
N MET A 72 24.08 -26.52 76.97
CA MET A 72 25.27 -25.93 76.30
C MET A 72 26.60 -26.29 76.98
N ASN A 73 26.60 -26.60 78.28
CA ASN A 73 27.79 -27.01 79.03
C ASN A 73 27.78 -28.51 79.42
N SER A 74 26.98 -29.33 78.74
CA SER A 74 26.85 -30.77 79.04
C SER A 74 27.88 -31.62 78.29
N THR A 75 27.80 -32.94 78.36
CA THR A 75 28.72 -33.88 77.68
C THR A 75 28.97 -33.53 76.21
N LYS A 76 30.21 -33.77 75.70
CA LYS A 76 30.67 -33.38 74.35
C LYS A 76 29.70 -33.68 73.18
N GLN A 77 28.93 -34.77 73.26
CA GLN A 77 27.94 -35.11 72.23
C GLN A 77 26.70 -34.21 72.23
N LEU A 78 26.11 -33.91 73.39
CA LEU A 78 24.95 -33.03 73.49
C LEU A 78 25.31 -31.59 73.11
N GLU A 79 26.49 -31.12 73.55
CA GLU A 79 27.04 -29.83 73.17
C GLU A 79 27.07 -29.67 71.65
N THR A 80 27.55 -30.69 70.92
CA THR A 80 27.60 -30.69 69.45
C THR A 80 26.22 -30.52 68.80
N TYR A 81 25.18 -31.17 69.34
CA TYR A 81 23.81 -31.02 68.83
C TYR A 81 23.23 -29.64 69.14
N VAL A 82 23.50 -29.09 70.32
CA VAL A 82 23.09 -27.72 70.67
C VAL A 82 23.78 -26.71 69.76
N THR A 83 25.09 -26.84 69.49
CA THR A 83 25.81 -25.96 68.57
C THR A 83 25.23 -26.01 67.15
N ARG A 84 24.92 -27.21 66.63
CA ARG A 84 24.30 -27.36 65.29
C ARG A 84 22.89 -26.77 65.24
N MET A 85 22.10 -26.93 66.31
CA MET A 85 20.79 -26.27 66.43
C MET A 85 20.91 -24.75 66.35
N LEU A 86 21.88 -24.14 67.06
CA LEU A 86 22.13 -22.70 66.99
C LEU A 86 22.60 -22.26 65.59
N LEU A 87 23.40 -23.08 64.91
CA LEU A 87 23.79 -22.82 63.51
C LEU A 87 22.59 -22.84 62.55
N VAL A 88 21.63 -23.75 62.73
CA VAL A 88 20.37 -23.76 61.95
C VAL A 88 19.60 -22.47 62.19
N LEU A 89 19.52 -22.00 63.44
CA LEU A 89 18.86 -20.74 63.80
C LEU A 89 19.52 -19.53 63.12
N CYS A 90 20.86 -19.42 63.24
CA CYS A 90 21.64 -18.36 62.62
C CYS A 90 21.51 -18.38 61.10
N GLY A 91 21.60 -19.56 60.48
CA GLY A 91 21.44 -19.73 59.03
C GLY A 91 20.07 -19.27 58.53
N GLY A 92 19.00 -19.66 59.21
CA GLY A 92 17.65 -19.18 58.85
C GLY A 92 17.43 -17.69 59.12
N GLY A 93 18.09 -17.11 60.14
CA GLY A 93 18.08 -15.67 60.38
C GLY A 93 18.71 -14.87 59.23
N VAL A 94 19.88 -15.30 58.76
CA VAL A 94 20.56 -14.70 57.59
C VAL A 94 19.71 -14.83 56.32
N LEU A 95 19.13 -16.01 56.06
CA LEU A 95 18.25 -16.21 54.91
C LEU A 95 17.00 -15.31 54.96
N SER A 96 16.42 -15.10 56.14
CA SER A 96 15.27 -14.21 56.33
C SER A 96 15.63 -12.74 56.02
N LEU A 97 16.82 -12.28 56.47
CA LEU A 97 17.33 -10.94 56.14
C LEU A 97 17.54 -10.77 54.63
N LEU A 98 18.20 -11.74 53.99
CA LEU A 98 18.46 -11.71 52.55
C LEU A 98 17.16 -11.75 51.74
N GLY A 99 16.17 -12.56 52.16
CA GLY A 99 14.85 -12.61 51.55
C GLY A 99 14.08 -11.28 51.68
N GLY A 100 14.12 -10.65 52.85
CA GLY A 100 13.54 -9.33 53.08
C GLY A 100 14.18 -8.25 52.20
N PHE A 101 15.51 -8.24 52.12
CA PHE A 101 16.26 -7.31 51.26
C PHE A 101 15.96 -7.55 49.78
N PHE A 102 15.85 -8.81 49.34
CA PHE A 102 15.48 -9.15 47.97
C PHE A 102 14.08 -8.66 47.61
N LEU A 103 13.09 -8.80 48.51
CA LEU A 103 11.74 -8.28 48.31
C LEU A 103 11.71 -6.75 48.26
N TYR A 104 12.49 -6.09 49.13
CA TYR A 104 12.69 -4.64 49.11
C TYR A 104 13.28 -4.18 47.76
N TYR A 105 14.41 -4.77 47.35
CA TYR A 105 15.11 -4.44 46.11
C TYR A 105 14.24 -4.66 44.88
N ARG A 106 13.57 -5.82 44.78
CA ARG A 106 12.69 -6.16 43.66
C ARG A 106 11.49 -5.20 43.53
N ARG A 107 11.02 -4.63 44.63
CA ARG A 107 9.91 -3.68 44.62
C ARG A 107 10.36 -2.24 44.43
N SER A 108 11.55 -1.86 44.93
CA SER A 108 12.21 -0.60 44.61
C SER A 108 12.35 -0.45 43.09
N LEU A 109 12.77 -1.51 42.39
CA LEU A 109 12.80 -1.58 40.92
C LEU A 109 11.42 -1.44 40.23
N LYS A 110 10.31 -1.58 40.96
CA LYS A 110 8.94 -1.44 40.43
C LYS A 110 8.26 -0.12 40.81
N SER A 111 8.88 0.71 41.66
CA SER A 111 8.22 1.86 42.29
C SER A 111 8.55 3.21 41.66
N GLU A 112 9.15 3.25 40.46
CA GLU A 112 9.13 4.46 39.64
C GLU A 112 7.78 4.53 38.90
N LYS A 113 6.75 4.98 39.61
CA LYS A 113 5.57 5.51 38.92
C LYS A 113 6.01 6.79 38.21
N HIS A 114 5.75 6.86 36.91
CA HIS A 114 5.95 8.08 36.13
C HIS A 114 4.92 9.11 36.64
N ASP A 115 5.39 10.29 37.03
CA ASP A 115 4.52 11.40 37.40
C ASP A 115 4.15 12.15 36.13
N ASP A 116 2.90 12.01 35.68
CA ASP A 116 2.39 12.56 34.41
C ASP A 116 1.83 13.99 34.58
N LEU A 117 2.37 14.78 35.52
CA LEU A 117 1.81 16.08 35.95
C LEU A 117 1.55 17.05 34.78
N HIS A 118 2.50 17.14 33.85
CA HIS A 118 2.43 18.04 32.69
C HIS A 118 1.99 17.32 31.40
N GLY A 119 1.98 15.99 31.41
CA GLY A 119 1.68 15.18 30.24
C GLY A 119 2.21 13.75 30.37
N SER A 120 1.46 12.82 29.78
CA SER A 120 1.70 11.37 29.83
C SER A 120 2.20 10.80 28.49
N ALA A 121 2.57 11.65 27.53
CA ALA A 121 3.04 11.19 26.23
C ALA A 121 4.33 10.37 26.40
N ARG A 122 4.40 9.23 25.70
CA ARG A 122 5.56 8.34 25.71
C ARG A 122 5.65 7.57 24.41
N TRP A 123 6.83 7.04 24.10
CA TRP A 123 6.98 6.12 22.97
C TRP A 123 6.27 4.79 23.24
N ALA A 124 5.71 4.21 22.19
CA ALA A 124 5.15 2.86 22.22
C ALA A 124 6.23 1.82 22.51
N ASN A 125 5.92 0.86 23.38
CA ASN A 125 6.75 -0.31 23.63
C ASN A 125 6.19 -1.55 22.90
N GLU A 126 6.90 -2.68 22.97
CA GLU A 126 6.51 -3.94 22.33
C GLU A 126 5.08 -4.38 22.67
N ARG A 127 4.62 -4.19 23.93
CA ARG A 127 3.26 -4.54 24.33
C ARG A 127 2.20 -3.62 23.74
N ASP A 128 2.52 -2.34 23.56
CA ASP A 128 1.60 -1.41 22.91
C ASP A 128 1.41 -1.81 21.45
N ILE A 129 2.48 -2.18 20.76
CA ILE A 129 2.46 -2.61 19.35
C ILE A 129 1.67 -3.91 19.18
N GLU A 130 1.83 -4.88 20.10
CA GLU A 130 1.02 -6.10 20.16
C GLU A 130 -0.48 -5.76 20.35
N LYS A 131 -0.81 -4.85 21.28
CA LYS A 131 -2.20 -4.40 21.51
C LYS A 131 -2.80 -3.72 20.28
N MET A 132 -2.04 -2.85 19.63
CA MET A 132 -2.41 -2.22 18.36
C MET A 132 -2.59 -3.23 17.22
N GLY A 133 -2.10 -4.47 17.37
CA GLY A 133 -2.26 -5.51 16.36
C GLY A 133 -1.38 -5.36 15.14
N LEU A 134 -0.30 -4.60 15.25
CA LEU A 134 0.57 -4.30 14.13
C LEU A 134 1.57 -5.42 13.83
N VAL A 135 1.78 -6.35 14.76
CA VAL A 135 2.72 -7.47 14.64
C VAL A 135 2.03 -8.81 14.83
N THR A 136 2.58 -9.84 14.19
CA THR A 136 2.18 -11.23 14.46
C THR A 136 2.86 -11.69 15.76
N TYR A 137 2.09 -12.23 16.70
CA TYR A 137 2.60 -12.76 17.96
C TYR A 137 1.80 -13.95 18.47
N GLU A 138 2.46 -14.74 19.32
CA GLU A 138 1.86 -15.81 20.10
C GLU A 138 2.15 -15.59 21.58
N ARG A 139 1.11 -15.63 22.43
CA ARG A 139 1.29 -15.46 23.87
C ARG A 139 0.28 -16.27 24.66
N TRP A 140 0.69 -16.70 25.85
CA TRP A 140 -0.21 -17.23 26.87
C TRP A 140 -0.84 -16.09 27.69
N GLU A 141 -2.15 -15.96 27.62
CA GLU A 141 -2.92 -14.91 28.30
C GLU A 141 -3.88 -15.52 29.32
N GLY A 142 -4.05 -14.84 30.47
CA GLY A 142 -4.96 -15.26 31.54
C GLY A 142 -4.27 -15.60 32.88
N PRO A 143 -5.07 -15.93 33.92
CA PRO A 143 -4.57 -16.31 35.24
C PRO A 143 -3.71 -17.57 35.17
N LEU A 144 -2.76 -17.74 36.10
CA LEU A 144 -1.75 -18.81 36.09
C LEU A 144 -2.30 -20.22 35.78
N PHE A 145 -3.52 -20.52 36.26
CA PHE A 145 -4.20 -21.83 36.11
C PHE A 145 -5.26 -21.89 34.99
N ARG A 146 -5.44 -20.81 34.21
CA ARG A 146 -6.40 -20.73 33.08
C ARG A 146 -5.81 -20.00 31.86
N ARG A 147 -4.49 -20.10 31.66
CA ARG A 147 -3.85 -19.45 30.51
C ARG A 147 -4.32 -20.09 29.20
N LYS A 148 -4.78 -19.27 28.27
CA LYS A 148 -5.05 -19.66 26.88
C LYS A 148 -3.94 -19.15 25.98
N ARG A 149 -3.57 -19.92 24.97
CA ARG A 149 -2.63 -19.50 23.94
C ARG A 149 -3.40 -18.66 22.92
N THR A 150 -3.12 -17.36 22.88
CA THR A 150 -3.65 -16.43 21.89
C THR A 150 -2.62 -16.29 20.76
N HIS A 151 -3.03 -16.55 19.53
CA HIS A 151 -2.24 -16.29 18.33
C HIS A 151 -2.93 -15.19 17.52
N ARG A 152 -2.22 -14.09 17.26
CA ARG A 152 -2.70 -12.99 16.42
C ARG A 152 -1.77 -12.84 15.23
N LYS A 153 -2.33 -12.86 14.02
CA LYS A 153 -1.60 -12.66 12.77
C LYS A 153 -1.88 -11.27 12.22
N ALA A 154 -0.83 -10.46 12.09
CA ALA A 154 -0.92 -9.17 11.42
C ALA A 154 -0.92 -9.38 9.89
N SER A 155 -1.87 -8.74 9.23
CA SER A 155 -2.11 -8.75 7.78
C SER A 155 -2.34 -7.32 7.26
N GLY A 156 -2.56 -7.16 5.96
CA GLY A 156 -2.80 -5.85 5.33
C GLY A 156 -1.54 -5.09 4.90
N PRO A 157 -1.61 -3.77 4.70
CA PRO A 157 -0.51 -2.95 4.21
C PRO A 157 0.71 -3.00 5.11
N TYR A 158 1.89 -2.93 4.49
CA TYR A 158 3.16 -2.84 5.20
C TYR A 158 3.41 -1.39 5.60
N LEU A 159 3.72 -1.17 6.88
CA LEU A 159 3.99 0.16 7.41
C LEU A 159 5.50 0.40 7.51
N GLY A 160 6.20 -0.54 8.15
CA GLY A 160 7.63 -0.51 8.43
C GLY A 160 8.03 -1.62 9.39
N ALA A 161 9.01 -1.37 10.25
CA ALA A 161 9.51 -2.34 11.21
C ALA A 161 9.75 -1.73 12.60
N PHE A 162 9.76 -2.58 13.61
CA PHE A 162 10.06 -2.22 14.99
C PHE A 162 11.02 -3.22 15.60
N ASP A 163 12.08 -2.73 16.22
CA ASP A 163 13.10 -3.57 16.84
C ASP A 163 12.63 -4.00 18.24
N THR A 164 12.48 -5.30 18.45
CA THR A 164 12.11 -5.86 19.76
C THR A 164 13.25 -6.68 20.38
N SER A 165 13.05 -7.08 21.63
CA SER A 165 13.97 -7.98 22.33
C SER A 165 14.18 -9.33 21.61
N ALA A 166 13.21 -9.76 20.79
CA ALA A 166 13.26 -10.97 19.98
C ALA A 166 13.74 -10.72 18.53
N GLY A 167 14.24 -9.51 18.25
CA GLY A 167 14.68 -9.07 16.93
C GLY A 167 13.68 -8.16 16.22
N ARG A 168 13.99 -7.81 14.97
CA ARG A 168 13.17 -6.89 14.16
C ARG A 168 11.84 -7.53 13.76
N LYS A 169 10.73 -6.85 14.05
CA LYS A 169 9.37 -7.25 13.67
C LYS A 169 8.80 -6.31 12.63
N VAL A 170 8.12 -6.86 11.62
CA VAL A 170 7.44 -6.06 10.59
C VAL A 170 6.07 -5.62 11.09
N LEU A 171 5.78 -4.33 10.89
CA LEU A 171 4.51 -3.68 11.22
C LEU A 171 3.56 -3.74 10.02
N ARG A 172 2.36 -4.29 10.22
CA ARG A 172 1.29 -4.38 9.22
C ARG A 172 -0.05 -3.94 9.81
N TYR A 173 -0.86 -3.24 9.03
CA TYR A 173 -2.15 -2.74 9.49
C TYR A 173 -3.30 -3.63 9.01
N SER A 174 -3.95 -4.34 9.93
CA SER A 174 -5.01 -5.30 9.59
C SER A 174 -6.41 -4.69 9.59
N ASP A 175 -6.57 -3.55 10.27
CA ASP A 175 -7.87 -2.91 10.42
C ASP A 175 -8.35 -2.34 9.08
N PRO A 176 -9.68 -2.28 8.83
CA PRO A 176 -10.22 -1.74 7.60
C PRO A 176 -10.13 -0.21 7.47
N ALA A 177 -9.58 0.43 8.49
CA ALA A 177 -9.33 1.86 8.60
C ALA A 177 -8.33 2.39 7.55
N HIS A 178 -8.39 3.70 7.33
CA HIS A 178 -7.61 4.40 6.30
C HIS A 178 -6.24 4.87 6.81
N LEU A 179 -5.31 4.98 5.87
CA LEU A 179 -3.92 5.29 6.16
C LEU A 179 -3.50 6.57 5.41
N ALA A 180 -2.76 7.45 6.09
CA ALA A 180 -2.14 8.62 5.51
C ALA A 180 -0.62 8.58 5.73
N CYS A 181 0.18 9.00 4.75
CA CYS A 181 1.63 9.05 4.85
C CYS A 181 2.21 10.38 4.37
N ALA A 182 2.78 11.16 5.31
CA ALA A 182 3.71 12.26 5.07
C ALA A 182 5.04 11.68 4.68
N ALA A 183 5.41 11.88 3.43
CA ALA A 183 6.70 11.47 2.96
C ALA A 183 7.20 12.47 1.94
N PRO A 184 8.14 13.35 2.33
CA PRO A 184 8.72 14.28 1.38
C PRO A 184 9.33 13.57 0.17
N SER A 185 9.55 14.30 -0.91
CA SER A 185 10.18 13.76 -2.11
C SER A 185 11.50 13.04 -1.77
N ARG A 186 11.70 11.83 -2.34
CA ARG A 186 12.86 10.95 -2.13
C ARG A 186 13.10 10.45 -0.70
N SER A 187 12.08 10.50 0.15
CA SER A 187 12.19 10.00 1.52
C SER A 187 12.00 8.47 1.65
N GLY A 188 11.72 7.78 0.54
CA GLY A 188 11.59 6.33 0.44
C GLY A 188 10.16 5.78 0.40
N LYS A 189 9.14 6.61 0.14
CA LYS A 189 7.72 6.18 0.13
C LYS A 189 7.41 5.05 -0.87
N GLY A 190 7.93 5.18 -2.10
CA GLY A 190 7.72 4.19 -3.17
C GLY A 190 8.34 2.84 -2.85
N VAL A 191 9.64 2.83 -2.54
CA VAL A 191 10.39 1.60 -2.21
C VAL A 191 10.01 0.97 -0.87
N GLY A 192 9.40 1.73 0.01
CA GLY A 192 8.94 1.27 1.33
C GLY A 192 7.47 0.89 1.31
N PRO A 193 6.58 1.65 1.97
CA PRO A 193 5.20 1.26 2.21
C PRO A 193 4.39 0.96 0.94
N VAL A 194 4.66 1.63 -0.19
CA VAL A 194 3.93 1.39 -1.45
C VAL A 194 4.28 0.02 -2.04
N LEU A 195 5.52 -0.19 -2.48
CA LEU A 195 5.92 -1.44 -3.14
C LEU A 195 5.85 -2.66 -2.21
N THR A 196 6.24 -2.53 -0.94
CA THR A 196 6.14 -3.65 0.01
C THR A 196 4.69 -4.09 0.22
N THR A 197 3.75 -3.15 0.17
CA THR A 197 2.31 -3.47 0.20
C THR A 197 1.87 -4.14 -1.10
N LEU A 198 2.17 -3.58 -2.27
CA LEU A 198 1.74 -4.16 -3.56
C LEU A 198 2.31 -5.56 -3.81
N LEU A 199 3.55 -5.82 -3.35
CA LEU A 199 4.24 -7.11 -3.42
C LEU A 199 3.77 -8.13 -2.37
N SER A 200 2.69 -7.87 -1.63
CA SER A 200 2.22 -8.75 -0.56
C SER A 200 0.71 -8.73 -0.31
N TYR A 201 -0.01 -7.70 -0.73
CA TYR A 201 -1.42 -7.52 -0.47
C TYR A 201 -2.26 -8.50 -1.29
N PRO A 202 -3.04 -9.39 -0.66
CA PRO A 202 -3.68 -10.51 -1.38
C PRO A 202 -4.98 -10.15 -2.10
N ALA A 203 -5.61 -9.03 -1.75
CA ALA A 203 -6.89 -8.61 -2.30
C ALA A 203 -6.71 -7.57 -3.42
N SER A 204 -7.83 -7.05 -3.93
CA SER A 204 -7.82 -6.10 -5.04
C SER A 204 -7.11 -4.79 -4.68
N THR A 205 -6.52 -4.14 -5.69
CA THR A 205 -5.84 -2.85 -5.56
C THR A 205 -6.24 -1.94 -6.71
N ALA A 206 -6.48 -0.66 -6.43
CA ALA A 206 -6.54 0.41 -7.42
C ALA A 206 -5.44 1.43 -7.09
N VAL A 207 -4.48 1.60 -8.00
CA VAL A 207 -3.24 2.35 -7.74
C VAL A 207 -3.15 3.53 -8.70
N ASN A 208 -3.10 4.74 -8.17
CA ASN A 208 -2.65 5.92 -8.94
C ASN A 208 -1.12 5.92 -8.99
N ASP A 209 -0.55 5.70 -10.18
CA ASP A 209 0.87 5.48 -10.43
C ASP A 209 1.43 6.54 -11.38
N ILE A 210 1.98 7.62 -10.82
CA ILE A 210 2.50 8.78 -11.58
C ILE A 210 3.82 8.47 -12.31
N LYS A 211 4.41 7.29 -12.13
CA LYS A 211 5.68 6.93 -12.80
C LYS A 211 5.60 5.63 -13.60
N GLY A 212 4.59 4.78 -13.35
CA GLY A 212 4.53 3.42 -13.87
C GLY A 212 5.44 2.45 -13.11
N GLU A 213 6.17 2.90 -12.10
CA GLU A 213 7.11 2.07 -11.33
C GLU A 213 6.38 1.03 -10.48
N ASN A 214 5.22 1.40 -9.94
CA ASN A 214 4.40 0.48 -9.16
C ASN A 214 3.89 -0.64 -10.04
N TYR A 215 3.39 -0.33 -11.25
CA TYR A 215 3.05 -1.34 -12.25
C TYR A 215 4.25 -2.23 -12.57
N GLU A 216 5.36 -1.63 -12.98
CA GLU A 216 6.54 -2.34 -13.48
C GLU A 216 7.12 -3.32 -12.45
N LEU A 217 7.15 -2.94 -11.17
CA LEU A 217 7.80 -3.71 -10.11
C LEU A 217 6.86 -4.63 -9.34
N SER A 218 5.54 -4.47 -9.42
CA SER A 218 4.62 -5.29 -8.60
C SER A 218 3.59 -6.09 -9.38
N SER A 219 3.28 -5.69 -10.62
CA SER A 219 2.24 -6.36 -11.40
C SER A 219 2.60 -7.80 -11.76
N GLY A 220 3.86 -8.10 -12.06
CA GLY A 220 4.34 -9.46 -12.33
C GLY A 220 4.04 -10.43 -11.18
N PHE A 221 4.43 -10.05 -9.96
CA PHE A 221 4.09 -10.81 -8.76
C PHE A 221 2.58 -10.95 -8.58
N ARG A 222 1.83 -9.84 -8.65
CA ARG A 222 0.38 -9.88 -8.43
C ARG A 222 -0.34 -10.78 -9.44
N HIS A 223 0.11 -10.77 -10.69
CA HIS A 223 -0.36 -11.69 -11.72
C HIS A 223 -0.06 -13.16 -11.37
N SER A 224 1.20 -13.46 -11.00
CA SER A 224 1.60 -14.82 -10.57
C SER A 224 0.87 -15.31 -9.32
N ALA A 225 0.44 -14.38 -8.45
CA ALA A 225 -0.35 -14.65 -7.26
C ALA A 225 -1.86 -14.80 -7.55
N GLY A 226 -2.26 -14.77 -8.83
CA GLY A 226 -3.64 -15.01 -9.28
C GLY A 226 -4.48 -13.76 -9.53
N SER A 227 -3.92 -12.56 -9.36
CA SER A 227 -4.68 -11.32 -9.58
C SER A 227 -4.81 -10.93 -11.05
N LEU A 228 -5.97 -10.38 -11.44
CA LEU A 228 -6.14 -9.69 -12.70
C LEU A 228 -5.36 -8.40 -12.72
N VAL A 229 -4.30 -8.30 -13.51
CA VAL A 229 -3.58 -7.05 -13.64
C VAL A 229 -4.19 -6.25 -14.79
N ILE A 230 -4.59 -5.01 -14.51
CA ILE A 230 -5.06 -4.05 -15.52
C ILE A 230 -4.15 -2.83 -15.48
N LYS A 231 -3.56 -2.49 -16.62
CA LYS A 231 -2.88 -1.20 -16.81
C LYS A 231 -3.81 -0.27 -17.56
N PHE A 232 -4.20 0.84 -16.96
CA PHE A 232 -4.86 1.93 -17.65
C PHE A 232 -3.87 3.09 -17.81
N ASP A 233 -3.60 3.50 -19.04
CA ASP A 233 -2.69 4.59 -19.37
C ASP A 233 -3.34 5.40 -20.50
N PRO A 234 -3.92 6.57 -20.19
CA PRO A 234 -4.65 7.37 -21.16
C PRO A 234 -3.73 7.99 -22.23
N THR A 235 -2.40 7.93 -22.04
CA THR A 235 -1.39 8.38 -23.01
C THR A 235 -0.84 7.25 -23.87
N SER A 236 -1.27 6.01 -23.64
CA SER A 236 -0.70 4.87 -24.34
C SER A 236 -0.93 4.94 -25.85
N VAL A 237 0.15 4.77 -26.59
CA VAL A 237 0.13 4.73 -28.06
C VAL A 237 0.19 3.30 -28.57
N ASP A 238 -0.52 3.07 -29.67
CA ASP A 238 -0.47 1.77 -30.34
C ASP A 238 0.96 1.47 -30.80
N GLN A 239 1.46 0.32 -30.38
CA GLN A 239 2.75 -0.21 -30.76
C GLN A 239 2.61 -1.09 -31.99
N LYS A 240 3.71 -1.26 -32.73
CA LYS A 240 3.80 -2.20 -33.86
C LYS A 240 4.56 -3.46 -33.44
N SER A 241 4.13 -4.58 -34.01
CA SER A 241 4.86 -5.87 -34.01
C SER A 241 6.24 -5.73 -34.64
N ILE A 242 7.12 -6.69 -34.35
CA ILE A 242 8.49 -6.78 -34.90
C ILE A 242 8.48 -6.76 -36.44
N ASP A 243 7.49 -7.42 -37.06
CA ASP A 243 7.30 -7.45 -38.52
C ASP A 243 6.62 -6.19 -39.11
N GLY A 244 6.14 -5.28 -38.25
CA GLY A 244 5.50 -4.02 -38.62
C GLY A 244 4.06 -4.14 -39.13
N ARG A 245 3.46 -5.34 -39.16
CA ARG A 245 2.13 -5.58 -39.77
C ARG A 245 0.98 -5.28 -38.81
N SER A 246 1.12 -5.70 -37.55
CA SER A 246 0.07 -5.60 -36.54
C SER A 246 0.31 -4.47 -35.55
N ARG A 247 -0.77 -3.79 -35.14
CA ARG A 247 -0.78 -2.77 -34.09
C ARG A 247 -1.48 -3.28 -32.83
N TYR A 248 -1.02 -2.88 -31.66
CA TYR A 248 -1.64 -3.23 -30.38
C TYR A 248 -1.45 -2.11 -29.35
N ASN A 249 -2.37 -2.01 -28.39
CA ASN A 249 -2.24 -1.11 -27.25
C ASN A 249 -1.90 -1.91 -26.00
N ALA A 250 -0.88 -1.46 -25.27
CA ALA A 250 -0.41 -2.14 -24.06
C ALA A 250 -1.28 -1.82 -22.83
N ALA A 251 -2.13 -0.80 -22.92
CA ALA A 251 -3.04 -0.38 -21.86
C ALA A 251 -4.48 -0.75 -22.18
N ALA A 252 -5.30 -0.89 -21.14
CA ALA A 252 -6.74 -1.01 -21.20
C ALA A 252 -7.38 0.32 -21.63
N TYR A 253 -8.57 0.20 -22.22
CA TYR A 253 -9.50 1.28 -22.53
C TYR A 253 -10.49 1.41 -21.38
N TRP A 254 -10.85 2.64 -21.02
CA TRP A 254 -11.94 2.91 -20.10
C TRP A 254 -12.73 4.14 -20.53
N ASN A 255 -14.01 3.93 -20.81
CA ASN A 255 -14.96 4.96 -21.17
C ASN A 255 -15.95 5.17 -20.03
N VAL A 256 -15.92 6.36 -19.44
CA VAL A 256 -16.83 6.70 -18.34
C VAL A 256 -18.31 6.62 -18.74
N LEU A 257 -18.65 6.84 -20.02
CA LEU A 257 -20.03 6.74 -20.49
C LEU A 257 -20.53 5.29 -20.46
N ASP A 258 -19.64 4.29 -20.49
CA ASP A 258 -20.02 2.88 -20.34
C ASP A 258 -20.35 2.51 -18.90
N GLU A 259 -19.97 3.35 -17.93
CA GLU A 259 -20.44 3.18 -16.56
C GLU A 259 -21.91 3.62 -16.40
N ILE A 260 -22.46 4.48 -17.26
CA ILE A 260 -23.85 4.99 -17.14
C ILE A 260 -24.86 3.86 -17.36
N ARG A 261 -25.75 3.65 -16.38
CA ARG A 261 -26.79 2.60 -16.41
C ARG A 261 -28.00 3.03 -17.23
N THR A 262 -27.86 2.97 -18.54
CA THR A 262 -28.96 3.24 -19.48
C THR A 262 -30.15 2.31 -19.26
N TYR A 263 -31.34 2.81 -19.58
CA TYR A 263 -32.63 2.13 -19.40
C TYR A 263 -32.90 1.75 -17.93
N THR A 264 -32.50 2.64 -17.00
CA THR A 264 -32.79 2.51 -15.56
C THR A 264 -33.13 3.88 -14.97
N GLU A 265 -33.76 3.91 -13.80
CA GLU A 265 -34.06 5.16 -13.07
C GLU A 265 -32.80 5.92 -12.60
N TYR A 266 -31.61 5.36 -12.80
CA TYR A 266 -30.36 5.92 -12.31
C TYR A 266 -29.51 6.63 -13.36
N ASP A 267 -29.88 6.58 -14.63
CA ASP A 267 -29.10 7.15 -15.72
C ASP A 267 -28.85 8.66 -15.56
N VAL A 268 -29.86 9.42 -15.14
CA VAL A 268 -29.75 10.85 -14.86
C VAL A 268 -28.76 11.11 -13.74
N MET A 269 -28.85 10.37 -12.64
CA MET A 269 -27.93 10.49 -11.50
C MET A 269 -26.49 10.15 -11.93
N ASP A 270 -26.31 9.11 -12.74
CA ASP A 270 -25.00 8.72 -13.25
C ASP A 270 -24.42 9.79 -14.19
N ALA A 271 -25.23 10.36 -15.09
CA ALA A 271 -24.83 11.44 -15.99
C ALA A 271 -24.50 12.74 -15.23
N GLN A 272 -25.24 13.05 -14.16
CA GLN A 272 -24.93 14.13 -13.23
C GLN A 272 -23.54 13.96 -12.61
N ASN A 273 -23.21 12.75 -12.12
CA ASN A 273 -21.88 12.49 -11.57
C ASN A 273 -20.75 12.66 -12.61
N VAL A 274 -20.96 12.24 -13.86
CA VAL A 274 -20.00 12.49 -14.97
C VAL A 274 -19.86 13.99 -15.21
N SER A 275 -20.98 14.69 -15.35
CA SER A 275 -21.01 16.12 -15.63
C SER A 275 -20.33 16.93 -14.53
N GLN A 276 -20.56 16.57 -13.25
CA GLN A 276 -19.97 17.26 -12.11
C GLN A 276 -18.44 17.20 -12.15
N ALA A 277 -17.90 16.00 -12.38
CA ALA A 277 -16.46 15.78 -12.45
C ALA A 277 -15.80 16.45 -13.67
N ILE A 278 -16.53 16.67 -14.76
CA ILE A 278 -16.04 17.41 -15.94
C ILE A 278 -16.09 18.92 -15.71
N ALA A 279 -17.17 19.42 -15.11
CA ALA A 279 -17.39 20.84 -14.88
C ALA A 279 -16.42 21.41 -13.83
N ASP A 280 -16.09 20.63 -12.80
CA ASP A 280 -15.10 20.96 -11.76
C ASP A 280 -13.83 20.07 -11.82
N PRO A 281 -12.96 20.30 -12.82
CA PRO A 281 -11.76 19.49 -13.05
C PRO A 281 -10.70 19.65 -11.94
N ASP A 282 -10.80 20.68 -11.11
CA ASP A 282 -9.79 21.06 -10.12
C ASP A 282 -10.29 21.02 -8.67
N GLY A 283 -11.58 20.84 -8.42
CA GLY A 283 -12.14 20.78 -7.06
C GLY A 283 -12.35 22.16 -6.45
N GLU A 284 -12.53 23.18 -7.28
CA GLU A 284 -12.68 24.57 -6.85
C GLU A 284 -14.15 24.92 -6.54
N GLY A 285 -15.09 23.99 -6.80
CA GLY A 285 -16.51 24.18 -6.59
C GLY A 285 -17.23 24.73 -7.83
N MET A 286 -18.54 24.92 -7.70
CA MET A 286 -19.45 25.35 -8.78
C MET A 286 -20.11 26.71 -8.51
N ASP A 287 -19.47 27.58 -7.74
CA ASP A 287 -20.05 28.86 -7.31
C ASP A 287 -20.22 29.86 -8.48
N ASP A 288 -19.53 29.62 -9.60
CA ASP A 288 -19.73 30.37 -10.83
C ASP A 288 -21.00 29.90 -11.56
N HIS A 289 -21.95 30.81 -11.77
CA HIS A 289 -23.20 30.58 -12.49
C HIS A 289 -22.98 29.93 -13.88
N TRP A 290 -21.86 30.25 -14.54
CA TRP A 290 -21.50 29.65 -15.83
C TRP A 290 -21.13 28.18 -15.73
N VAL A 291 -20.49 27.76 -14.63
CA VAL A 291 -20.13 26.36 -14.37
C VAL A 291 -21.37 25.54 -14.06
N SER A 292 -22.29 26.07 -13.24
CA SER A 292 -23.56 25.41 -12.91
C SER A 292 -24.46 25.22 -14.15
N THR A 293 -24.58 26.25 -14.99
CA THR A 293 -25.40 26.15 -16.21
C THR A 293 -24.76 25.22 -17.26
N SER A 294 -23.42 25.23 -17.38
CA SER A 294 -22.70 24.31 -18.26
C SER A 294 -22.83 22.85 -17.81
N TYR A 295 -22.88 22.63 -16.50
CA TYR A 295 -23.13 21.32 -15.91
C TYR A 295 -24.50 20.75 -16.31
N GLU A 296 -25.57 21.55 -16.23
CA GLU A 296 -26.91 21.11 -16.63
C GLU A 296 -27.00 20.75 -18.12
N LEU A 297 -26.37 21.58 -18.97
CA LEU A 297 -26.24 21.29 -20.40
C LEU A 297 -25.53 19.96 -20.63
N LEU A 298 -24.37 19.75 -19.98
CA LEU A 298 -23.58 18.53 -20.14
C LEU A 298 -24.37 17.28 -19.76
N VAL A 299 -25.20 17.32 -18.71
CA VAL A 299 -26.08 16.18 -18.35
C VAL A 299 -26.98 15.79 -19.52
N GLY A 300 -27.68 16.75 -20.11
CA GLY A 300 -28.57 16.50 -21.25
C GLY A 300 -27.82 15.98 -22.47
N VAL A 301 -26.65 16.52 -22.78
CA VAL A 301 -25.87 16.11 -23.96
C VAL A 301 -25.23 14.74 -23.75
N ILE A 302 -24.71 14.43 -22.56
CA ILE A 302 -24.16 13.11 -22.22
C ILE A 302 -25.23 12.03 -22.40
N LEU A 303 -26.44 12.26 -21.87
CA LEU A 303 -27.56 11.33 -22.04
C LEU A 303 -27.96 11.21 -23.52
N HIS A 304 -28.10 12.34 -24.24
CA HIS A 304 -28.41 12.32 -25.67
C HIS A 304 -27.40 11.47 -26.46
N VAL A 305 -26.10 11.68 -26.22
CA VAL A 305 -25.03 10.95 -26.89
C VAL A 305 -25.04 9.47 -26.52
N LYS A 306 -25.24 9.15 -25.24
CA LYS A 306 -25.26 7.75 -24.79
C LYS A 306 -26.41 6.95 -25.39
N TYR A 307 -27.59 7.55 -25.52
CA TYR A 307 -28.78 6.88 -26.07
C TYR A 307 -28.82 6.90 -27.60
N TYR A 308 -28.53 8.04 -28.24
CA TYR A 308 -28.86 8.26 -29.66
C TYR A 308 -27.65 8.28 -30.60
N GLU A 309 -26.52 8.85 -30.20
CA GLU A 309 -25.38 9.04 -31.09
C GLU A 309 -24.55 7.76 -31.28
N ARG A 310 -23.79 7.71 -32.39
CA ARG A 310 -22.94 6.56 -32.72
C ARG A 310 -21.69 6.48 -31.84
N ASP A 311 -21.01 7.60 -31.61
CA ASP A 311 -19.84 7.68 -30.74
C ASP A 311 -20.27 7.97 -29.31
N LYS A 312 -20.36 6.92 -28.50
CA LYS A 312 -20.86 6.96 -27.12
C LYS A 312 -19.74 7.23 -26.11
N SER A 313 -18.84 8.17 -26.42
CA SER A 313 -17.68 8.56 -25.60
C SER A 313 -17.69 10.05 -25.28
N LEU A 314 -16.83 10.52 -24.36
CA LEU A 314 -16.67 11.95 -24.11
C LEU A 314 -16.14 12.72 -25.33
N SER A 315 -15.37 12.05 -26.21
CA SER A 315 -15.00 12.60 -27.50
C SER A 315 -16.24 12.83 -28.38
N GLY A 316 -17.16 11.85 -28.39
CA GLY A 316 -18.46 11.96 -29.07
C GLY A 316 -19.32 13.10 -28.54
N VAL A 317 -19.35 13.32 -27.22
CA VAL A 317 -20.01 14.48 -26.60
C VAL A 317 -19.44 15.79 -27.12
N SER A 318 -18.12 15.93 -27.17
CA SER A 318 -17.49 17.14 -27.69
C SER A 318 -17.74 17.32 -29.19
N THR A 319 -17.70 16.23 -29.96
CA THR A 319 -17.96 16.23 -31.41
C THR A 319 -19.39 16.65 -31.70
N TYR A 320 -20.37 16.18 -30.93
CA TYR A 320 -21.77 16.62 -31.07
C TYR A 320 -21.92 18.12 -30.81
N LEU A 321 -21.31 18.66 -29.75
CA LEU A 321 -21.35 20.10 -29.45
C LEU A 321 -20.67 20.96 -30.53
N ALA A 322 -19.73 20.38 -31.27
CA ALA A 322 -18.93 21.06 -32.30
C ALA A 322 -19.28 20.62 -33.73
N ASP A 323 -20.40 19.92 -33.93
CA ASP A 323 -20.77 19.38 -35.23
C ASP A 323 -21.02 20.52 -36.23
N PRO A 324 -20.24 20.60 -37.33
CA PRO A 324 -20.34 21.68 -38.29
C PRO A 324 -21.63 21.63 -39.12
N SER A 325 -22.40 20.53 -39.05
CA SER A 325 -23.70 20.44 -39.71
C SER A 325 -24.76 21.34 -39.06
N PHE A 326 -24.58 21.76 -37.81
CA PHE A 326 -25.43 22.75 -37.16
C PHE A 326 -24.98 24.16 -37.52
N THR A 327 -25.75 24.85 -38.37
CA THR A 327 -25.47 26.25 -38.71
C THR A 327 -25.87 27.22 -37.59
N ASP A 328 -26.77 26.80 -36.70
CA ASP A 328 -27.22 27.50 -35.50
C ASP A 328 -27.28 26.50 -34.33
N PRO A 329 -26.71 26.82 -33.15
CA PRO A 329 -26.86 26.02 -31.94
C PRO A 329 -28.30 25.62 -31.61
N GLU A 330 -29.31 26.40 -31.99
CA GLU A 330 -30.71 26.02 -31.77
C GLU A 330 -31.08 24.69 -32.44
N GLN A 331 -30.55 24.41 -33.64
CA GLN A 331 -30.80 23.15 -34.35
C GLN A 331 -30.29 21.94 -33.57
N MET A 332 -29.16 22.08 -32.89
CA MET A 332 -28.59 21.05 -32.02
C MET A 332 -29.55 20.72 -30.88
N TYR A 333 -30.10 21.74 -30.21
CA TYR A 333 -31.06 21.56 -29.12
C TYR A 333 -32.40 21.01 -29.62
N THR A 334 -32.87 21.45 -30.80
CA THR A 334 -34.07 20.89 -31.44
C THR A 334 -33.90 19.41 -31.78
N ARG A 335 -32.72 18.99 -32.30
CA ARG A 335 -32.42 17.57 -32.51
C ARG A 335 -32.44 16.78 -31.21
N MET A 336 -31.92 17.35 -30.12
CA MET A 336 -32.00 16.70 -28.80
C MET A 336 -33.44 16.46 -28.34
N MET A 337 -34.36 17.40 -28.57
CA MET A 337 -35.76 17.25 -28.18
C MET A 337 -36.56 16.27 -29.05
N ASN A 338 -36.19 16.15 -30.33
CA ASN A 338 -36.93 15.34 -31.30
C ASN A 338 -36.35 13.93 -31.50
N ALA A 339 -35.22 13.61 -30.86
CA ALA A 339 -34.58 12.31 -30.95
C ALA A 339 -35.34 11.25 -30.12
N GLU A 340 -35.53 10.06 -30.70
CA GLU A 340 -36.07 8.90 -29.97
C GLU A 340 -34.95 8.22 -29.17
N HIS A 341 -34.89 8.49 -27.86
CA HIS A 341 -33.92 7.87 -26.93
C HIS A 341 -34.37 6.49 -26.43
N ASP A 342 -35.68 6.25 -26.41
CA ASP A 342 -36.31 4.95 -26.11
C ASP A 342 -37.21 4.51 -27.27
N PRO A 343 -36.64 4.00 -28.38
CA PRO A 343 -37.41 3.64 -29.58
C PRO A 343 -38.51 2.60 -29.32
N ASP A 344 -38.29 1.71 -28.35
CA ASP A 344 -39.21 0.62 -27.98
C ASP A 344 -40.26 1.06 -26.94
N GLY A 345 -40.14 2.25 -26.36
CA GLY A 345 -41.06 2.75 -25.32
C GLY A 345 -40.99 1.98 -24.00
N SER A 346 -39.88 1.28 -23.76
CA SER A 346 -39.67 0.40 -22.61
C SER A 346 -39.64 1.13 -21.26
N MET A 347 -39.24 2.40 -21.25
CA MET A 347 -39.10 3.22 -20.05
C MET A 347 -40.42 3.89 -19.62
N GLY A 348 -41.41 3.94 -20.52
CA GLY A 348 -42.70 4.57 -20.24
C GLY A 348 -42.59 6.06 -19.88
N TRP A 349 -41.60 6.77 -20.42
CA TRP A 349 -41.39 8.18 -20.13
C TRP A 349 -42.59 9.03 -20.53
N LEU A 350 -42.83 10.09 -19.76
CA LEU A 350 -43.88 11.08 -20.01
C LEU A 350 -43.24 12.43 -20.30
N ASP A 351 -43.86 13.21 -21.19
CA ASP A 351 -43.50 14.60 -21.42
C ASP A 351 -44.03 15.52 -20.31
N SER A 352 -43.80 16.82 -20.47
CA SER A 352 -44.27 17.85 -19.53
C SER A 352 -45.80 17.98 -19.41
N GLU A 353 -46.54 17.42 -20.37
CA GLU A 353 -48.00 17.42 -20.42
C GLU A 353 -48.59 16.09 -19.93
N GLY A 354 -47.73 15.13 -19.56
CA GLY A 354 -48.13 13.80 -19.10
C GLY A 354 -48.42 12.81 -20.24
N ASN A 355 -48.08 13.14 -21.48
CA ASN A 355 -48.24 12.22 -22.62
C ASN A 355 -47.03 11.28 -22.74
N PRO A 356 -47.21 10.03 -23.19
CA PRO A 356 -46.10 9.13 -23.49
C PRO A 356 -45.13 9.75 -24.49
N THR A 357 -43.83 9.69 -24.18
CA THR A 357 -42.76 10.20 -25.05
C THR A 357 -41.63 9.19 -25.18
N LYS A 358 -40.97 9.21 -26.33
CA LYS A 358 -39.74 8.44 -26.59
C LYS A 358 -38.48 9.28 -26.39
N THR A 359 -38.62 10.59 -26.19
CA THR A 359 -37.51 11.48 -25.88
C THR A 359 -37.23 11.40 -24.37
N HIS A 360 -35.96 11.25 -24.01
CA HIS A 360 -35.56 11.23 -22.61
C HIS A 360 -35.95 12.56 -21.92
N PRO A 361 -36.73 12.55 -20.83
CA PRO A 361 -37.26 13.77 -20.20
C PRO A 361 -36.17 14.77 -19.80
N GLN A 362 -35.09 14.31 -19.16
CA GLN A 362 -33.95 15.17 -18.79
C GLN A 362 -33.25 15.81 -20.00
N VAL A 363 -33.15 15.10 -21.13
CA VAL A 363 -32.57 15.63 -22.37
C VAL A 363 -33.44 16.77 -22.90
N ALA A 364 -34.76 16.58 -22.91
CA ALA A 364 -35.72 17.60 -23.33
C ALA A 364 -35.68 18.82 -22.40
N ILE A 365 -35.60 18.62 -21.08
CA ILE A 365 -35.49 19.71 -20.09
C ILE A 365 -34.23 20.54 -20.33
N ALA A 366 -33.07 19.89 -20.46
CA ALA A 366 -31.80 20.58 -20.68
C ALA A 366 -31.80 21.35 -22.02
N ALA A 367 -32.34 20.76 -23.09
CA ALA A 367 -32.44 21.42 -24.39
C ALA A 367 -33.38 22.64 -24.35
N ARG A 368 -34.56 22.51 -23.74
CA ARG A 368 -35.52 23.63 -23.56
C ARG A 368 -34.92 24.76 -22.72
N ALA A 369 -34.21 24.42 -21.65
CA ALA A 369 -33.54 25.41 -20.80
C ALA A 369 -32.54 26.25 -21.60
N MET A 370 -31.80 25.65 -22.55
CA MET A 370 -30.90 26.39 -23.42
C MET A 370 -31.62 27.22 -24.50
N LEU A 371 -32.72 26.70 -25.07
CA LEU A 371 -33.51 27.45 -26.06
C LEU A 371 -34.20 28.67 -25.46
N ASN A 372 -34.57 28.62 -24.17
CA ASN A 372 -35.17 29.74 -23.47
C ASN A 372 -34.17 30.84 -23.07
N LYS A 373 -32.86 30.62 -23.24
CA LYS A 373 -31.81 31.59 -22.92
C LYS A 373 -31.56 32.53 -24.09
N GLU A 374 -31.12 33.75 -23.77
CA GLU A 374 -30.66 34.70 -24.78
C GLU A 374 -29.42 34.17 -25.51
N GLU A 375 -29.29 34.49 -26.81
CA GLU A 375 -28.26 33.92 -27.69
C GLU A 375 -26.83 34.05 -27.12
N LYS A 376 -26.49 35.21 -26.55
CA LYS A 376 -25.17 35.46 -25.96
C LYS A 376 -24.89 34.58 -24.74
N GLU A 377 -25.88 34.43 -23.86
CA GLU A 377 -25.77 33.58 -22.68
C GLU A 377 -25.63 32.12 -23.08
N ARG A 378 -26.47 31.66 -24.03
CA ARG A 378 -26.43 30.30 -24.59
C ARG A 378 -25.07 29.98 -25.21
N ASN A 379 -24.52 30.87 -26.02
CA ASN A 379 -23.21 30.69 -26.64
C ASN A 379 -22.05 30.69 -25.63
N SER A 380 -22.15 31.48 -24.55
CA SER A 380 -21.19 31.49 -23.44
C SER A 380 -21.15 30.13 -22.71
N VAL A 381 -22.32 29.59 -22.38
CA VAL A 381 -22.46 28.26 -21.75
C VAL A 381 -21.91 27.16 -22.66
N LEU A 382 -22.26 27.17 -23.95
CA LEU A 382 -21.76 26.19 -24.93
C LEU A 382 -20.23 26.24 -25.06
N SER A 383 -19.63 27.43 -25.12
CA SER A 383 -18.18 27.62 -25.19
C SER A 383 -17.46 27.08 -23.93
N THR A 384 -18.06 27.32 -22.76
CA THR A 384 -17.55 26.83 -21.48
C THR A 384 -17.57 25.30 -21.44
N ALA A 385 -18.68 24.66 -21.84
CA ALA A 385 -18.78 23.21 -21.92
C ALA A 385 -17.75 22.58 -22.88
N LYS A 386 -17.55 23.18 -24.07
CA LYS A 386 -16.53 22.74 -25.04
C LYS A 386 -15.12 22.78 -24.45
N THR A 387 -14.79 23.86 -23.74
CA THR A 387 -13.46 24.03 -23.13
C THR A 387 -13.16 22.92 -22.12
N LYS A 388 -14.15 22.55 -21.29
CA LYS A 388 -14.03 21.49 -20.29
C LYS A 388 -13.84 20.09 -20.90
N LEU A 389 -14.32 19.89 -22.14
CA LEU A 389 -14.19 18.63 -22.86
C LEU A 389 -12.93 18.49 -23.72
N SER A 390 -12.13 19.56 -23.87
CA SER A 390 -10.98 19.61 -24.78
C SER A 390 -9.95 18.49 -24.58
N LEU A 391 -9.71 18.05 -23.33
CA LEU A 391 -8.82 16.93 -23.04
C LEU A 391 -9.25 15.63 -23.74
N TYR A 392 -10.56 15.39 -23.82
CA TYR A 392 -11.13 14.14 -24.30
C TYR A 392 -11.21 14.06 -25.83
N THR A 393 -10.93 15.16 -26.54
CA THR A 393 -10.85 15.18 -28.01
C THR A 393 -9.43 14.95 -28.53
N GLU A 394 -8.42 15.00 -27.65
CA GLU A 394 -7.05 14.71 -28.03
C GLU A 394 -6.95 13.27 -28.59
N PRO A 395 -6.37 13.02 -29.78
CA PRO A 395 -6.47 11.73 -30.46
C PRO A 395 -6.04 10.51 -29.64
N ILE A 396 -5.01 10.68 -28.79
CA ILE A 396 -4.50 9.60 -27.94
C ILE A 396 -5.47 9.31 -26.79
N VAL A 397 -5.91 10.36 -26.08
CA VAL A 397 -6.85 10.25 -24.96
C VAL A 397 -8.20 9.75 -25.45
N ALA A 398 -8.76 10.37 -26.49
CA ALA A 398 -10.03 9.99 -27.13
C ALA A 398 -10.06 8.50 -27.50
N ARG A 399 -8.97 7.99 -28.10
CA ARG A 399 -8.85 6.56 -28.41
C ARG A 399 -8.86 5.72 -27.14
N ASN A 400 -8.07 6.09 -26.12
CA ASN A 400 -7.94 5.35 -24.87
C ASN A 400 -9.21 5.42 -23.97
N THR A 401 -10.12 6.36 -24.24
CA THR A 401 -11.41 6.52 -23.54
C THR A 401 -12.63 6.27 -24.43
N SER A 402 -12.45 5.66 -25.60
CA SER A 402 -13.52 5.42 -26.58
C SER A 402 -14.45 4.26 -26.23
N ARG A 403 -13.98 3.31 -25.40
CA ARG A 403 -14.72 2.13 -24.93
C ARG A 403 -14.16 1.65 -23.60
N SER A 404 -14.85 0.73 -22.94
CA SER A 404 -14.34 0.05 -21.74
C SER A 404 -13.93 -1.40 -21.99
N ASP A 405 -12.75 -1.78 -21.52
CA ASP A 405 -12.31 -3.19 -21.46
C ASP A 405 -12.61 -3.85 -20.11
N PHE A 406 -12.89 -3.04 -19.08
CA PHE A 406 -13.24 -3.45 -17.73
C PHE A 406 -14.24 -2.45 -17.14
N CYS A 407 -15.05 -2.91 -16.18
CA CYS A 407 -15.95 -2.05 -15.43
C CYS A 407 -15.41 -1.83 -14.02
N VAL A 408 -15.69 -0.67 -13.42
CA VAL A 408 -15.27 -0.37 -12.03
C VAL A 408 -15.79 -1.41 -11.04
N ASN A 409 -17.00 -1.92 -11.24
CA ASN A 409 -17.60 -2.95 -10.38
C ASN A 409 -16.76 -4.24 -10.30
N ASP A 410 -16.05 -4.58 -11.38
CA ASP A 410 -15.23 -5.79 -11.45
C ASP A 410 -14.07 -5.72 -10.46
N LEU A 411 -13.62 -4.53 -10.06
CA LEU A 411 -12.52 -4.37 -9.10
C LEU A 411 -12.77 -5.13 -7.78
N MET A 412 -14.02 -5.25 -7.35
CA MET A 412 -14.41 -5.90 -6.09
C MET A 412 -15.30 -7.14 -6.29
N ASN A 413 -15.97 -7.27 -7.43
CA ASN A 413 -16.93 -8.35 -7.69
C ASN A 413 -16.46 -9.43 -8.67
N HIS A 414 -15.30 -9.24 -9.28
CA HIS A 414 -14.71 -10.25 -10.15
C HIS A 414 -14.36 -11.54 -9.37
N GLU A 415 -14.36 -12.70 -10.01
CA GLU A 415 -14.07 -13.99 -9.35
C GLU A 415 -12.68 -14.01 -8.69
N LYS A 416 -11.67 -13.47 -9.39
CA LYS A 416 -10.30 -13.25 -8.89
C LYS A 416 -10.09 -11.80 -8.43
N PRO A 417 -9.18 -11.54 -7.47
CA PRO A 417 -8.80 -10.19 -7.08
C PRO A 417 -8.26 -9.39 -8.27
N VAL A 418 -8.57 -8.10 -8.36
CA VAL A 418 -8.17 -7.23 -9.47
C VAL A 418 -7.15 -6.17 -9.03
N SER A 419 -6.13 -5.95 -9.84
CA SER A 419 -5.04 -5.03 -9.63
C SER A 419 -4.99 -4.02 -10.77
N LEU A 420 -5.69 -2.90 -10.57
CA LEU A 420 -5.71 -1.80 -11.51
C LEU A 420 -4.59 -0.80 -11.20
N TYR A 421 -3.84 -0.43 -12.22
CA TYR A 421 -2.83 0.62 -12.19
C TYR A 421 -3.22 1.73 -13.17
N ILE A 422 -3.42 2.93 -12.65
CA ILE A 422 -3.66 4.15 -13.43
C ILE A 422 -2.29 4.81 -13.62
N VAL A 423 -1.67 4.55 -14.76
CA VAL A 423 -0.31 5.01 -15.06
C VAL A 423 -0.39 6.34 -15.79
N ILE A 424 0.23 7.36 -15.21
CA ILE A 424 0.22 8.74 -15.74
C ILE A 424 1.66 9.22 -15.80
N PRO A 425 2.21 9.61 -16.97
CA PRO A 425 3.54 10.19 -17.02
C PRO A 425 3.64 11.48 -16.19
N PRO A 426 4.76 11.77 -15.49
CA PRO A 426 4.91 12.99 -14.71
C PRO A 426 4.69 14.28 -15.51
N SER A 427 5.09 14.29 -16.78
CA SER A 427 4.89 15.41 -17.72
C SER A 427 3.41 15.74 -17.98
N ASP A 428 2.54 14.74 -17.91
CA ASP A 428 1.12 14.87 -18.21
C ASP A 428 0.23 14.93 -16.96
N LYS A 429 0.82 14.86 -15.76
CA LYS A 429 0.14 14.83 -14.47
C LYS A 429 -0.94 15.92 -14.33
N ASN A 430 -0.60 17.17 -14.63
CA ASN A 430 -1.56 18.28 -14.51
C ASN A 430 -2.64 18.23 -15.59
N ARG A 431 -2.27 17.83 -16.81
CA ARG A 431 -3.17 17.76 -17.96
C ARG A 431 -4.21 16.65 -17.81
N LEU A 432 -3.80 15.50 -17.26
CA LEU A 432 -4.63 14.32 -17.07
C LEU A 432 -5.33 14.25 -15.72
N ARG A 433 -5.01 15.17 -14.80
CA ARG A 433 -5.68 15.29 -13.49
C ARG A 433 -7.20 15.15 -13.56
N PRO A 434 -7.93 15.82 -14.49
CA PRO A 434 -9.38 15.72 -14.56
C PRO A 434 -9.88 14.28 -14.81
N LEU A 435 -9.19 13.54 -15.69
CA LEU A 435 -9.53 12.15 -16.01
C LEU A 435 -9.28 11.21 -14.83
N VAL A 436 -8.20 11.42 -14.08
CA VAL A 436 -7.86 10.62 -12.90
C VAL A 436 -8.84 10.87 -11.76
N ARG A 437 -9.21 12.14 -11.55
CA ARG A 437 -10.26 12.53 -10.60
C ARG A 437 -11.59 11.87 -10.97
N LEU A 438 -11.98 11.95 -12.24
CA LEU A 438 -13.18 11.31 -12.76
C LEU A 438 -13.19 9.80 -12.47
N PHE A 439 -12.07 9.10 -12.73
CA PHE A 439 -11.95 7.68 -12.44
C PHE A 439 -12.12 7.37 -10.95
N ILE A 440 -11.40 8.07 -10.06
CA ILE A 440 -11.45 7.81 -8.61
C ILE A 440 -12.85 8.14 -8.06
N THR A 441 -13.48 9.21 -8.53
CA THR A 441 -14.87 9.55 -8.16
C THR A 441 -15.82 8.43 -8.53
N PHE A 442 -15.75 7.91 -9.77
CA PHE A 442 -16.59 6.78 -10.18
C PHE A 442 -16.28 5.49 -9.44
N LEU A 443 -15.01 5.23 -9.13
CA LEU A 443 -14.60 4.11 -8.28
C LEU A 443 -15.33 4.14 -6.93
N ILE A 444 -15.34 5.29 -6.27
CA ILE A 444 -16.01 5.45 -4.98
C ILE A 444 -17.52 5.28 -5.16
N LEU A 445 -18.14 6.09 -6.02
CA LEU A 445 -19.59 6.13 -6.20
C LEU A 445 -20.18 4.76 -6.58
N ARG A 446 -19.50 3.99 -7.43
CA ARG A 446 -19.96 2.67 -7.86
C ARG A 446 -19.80 1.62 -6.76
N LEU A 447 -18.67 1.62 -6.07
CA LEU A 447 -18.33 0.58 -5.10
C LEU A 447 -18.96 0.83 -3.72
N THR A 448 -19.55 2.00 -3.46
CA THR A 448 -20.24 2.31 -2.21
C THR A 448 -21.76 2.49 -2.35
N ARG A 449 -22.38 1.87 -3.36
CA ARG A 449 -23.80 2.08 -3.69
C ARG A 449 -24.79 1.47 -2.69
N SER A 450 -24.59 0.21 -2.33
CA SER A 450 -25.51 -0.55 -1.48
C SER A 450 -24.74 -1.41 -0.50
N MET A 451 -25.28 -1.52 0.71
CA MET A 451 -24.79 -2.41 1.75
C MET A 451 -25.94 -3.36 2.10
N GLY A 452 -25.78 -4.65 1.80
CA GLY A 452 -26.69 -5.67 2.31
C GLY A 452 -26.62 -5.75 3.83
N PHE A 453 -27.76 -5.97 4.50
CA PHE A 453 -27.81 -6.20 5.95
C PHE A 453 -28.45 -7.57 6.22
N GLU A 454 -27.76 -8.43 6.95
CA GLU A 454 -28.30 -9.67 7.51
C GLU A 454 -28.07 -9.66 9.02
N ASP A 455 -29.11 -10.00 9.79
CA ASP A 455 -29.09 -10.04 11.26
C ASP A 455 -28.54 -8.75 11.92
N GLY A 456 -28.85 -7.58 11.34
CA GLY A 456 -28.42 -6.28 11.83
C GLY A 456 -26.92 -5.98 11.63
N ARG A 457 -26.22 -6.78 10.82
CA ARG A 457 -24.82 -6.56 10.43
C ARG A 457 -24.74 -6.34 8.92
N GLY A 458 -23.90 -5.40 8.49
CA GLY A 458 -23.58 -5.25 7.07
C GLY A 458 -22.93 -6.54 6.55
N VAL A 459 -23.55 -7.17 5.56
CA VAL A 459 -22.99 -8.30 4.83
C VAL A 459 -22.06 -7.77 3.75
N LYS A 460 -20.95 -8.46 3.51
CA LYS A 460 -20.07 -8.14 2.40
C LYS A 460 -20.79 -8.48 1.09
N ASP A 461 -21.34 -7.46 0.44
CA ASP A 461 -21.86 -7.55 -0.93
C ASP A 461 -20.76 -7.91 -1.94
N TYR A 462 -19.50 -7.58 -1.63
CA TYR A 462 -18.37 -7.74 -2.54
C TYR A 462 -17.51 -8.98 -2.24
N ARG A 463 -17.06 -9.64 -3.32
CA ARG A 463 -16.18 -10.82 -3.25
C ARG A 463 -14.79 -10.50 -2.68
N HIS A 464 -14.24 -9.35 -3.05
CA HIS A 464 -12.90 -8.91 -2.66
C HIS A 464 -12.92 -7.55 -1.97
N ARG A 465 -11.97 -7.36 -1.04
CA ARG A 465 -11.66 -6.03 -0.50
C ARG A 465 -10.81 -5.25 -1.52
N LEU A 466 -10.88 -3.92 -1.46
CA LEU A 466 -10.10 -3.04 -2.33
C LEU A 466 -9.16 -2.15 -1.50
N LEU A 467 -7.89 -2.13 -1.86
CA LEU A 467 -6.94 -1.11 -1.42
C LEU A 467 -6.85 -0.01 -2.48
N LEU A 468 -7.36 1.18 -2.17
CA LEU A 468 -7.17 2.38 -2.99
C LEU A 468 -5.87 3.05 -2.58
N LEU A 469 -4.83 2.94 -3.41
CA LEU A 469 -3.51 3.53 -3.18
C LEU A 469 -3.33 4.77 -4.03
N VAL A 470 -3.22 5.94 -3.39
CA VAL A 470 -3.01 7.23 -4.07
C VAL A 470 -1.61 7.72 -3.75
N ASP A 471 -0.66 7.54 -4.68
CA ASP A 471 0.77 7.84 -4.46
C ASP A 471 1.07 9.34 -4.27
N GLU A 472 0.26 10.24 -4.84
CA GLU A 472 0.41 11.68 -4.63
C GLU A 472 -0.96 12.37 -4.60
N LEU A 473 -1.59 12.41 -3.43
CA LEU A 473 -2.94 12.97 -3.27
C LEU A 473 -3.00 14.45 -3.64
N ALA A 474 -2.01 15.25 -3.26
CA ALA A 474 -1.97 16.69 -3.54
C ALA A 474 -2.01 16.97 -5.06
N SER A 475 -1.55 16.04 -5.89
CA SER A 475 -1.63 16.16 -7.34
C SER A 475 -3.04 16.26 -7.89
N LEU A 476 -4.01 15.69 -7.19
CA LEU A 476 -5.40 15.62 -7.62
C LEU A 476 -6.18 16.87 -7.22
N LYS A 477 -5.56 17.82 -6.50
CA LYS A 477 -6.24 18.93 -5.80
C LYS A 477 -7.37 18.41 -4.89
N LYS A 478 -8.29 19.27 -4.46
CA LYS A 478 -9.39 18.93 -3.56
C LYS A 478 -10.33 17.90 -4.19
N MET A 479 -10.46 16.73 -3.58
CA MET A 479 -11.46 15.73 -3.94
C MET A 479 -12.49 15.61 -2.82
N GLU A 480 -13.57 16.38 -2.90
CA GLU A 480 -14.63 16.37 -1.87
C GLU A 480 -15.24 14.99 -1.68
N GLN A 481 -15.54 14.29 -2.79
CA GLN A 481 -16.11 12.94 -2.75
C GLN A 481 -15.18 11.94 -2.04
N LEU A 482 -13.86 12.06 -2.24
CA LEU A 482 -12.90 11.20 -1.53
C LEU A 482 -12.86 11.54 -0.04
N GLN A 483 -12.84 12.85 0.30
CA GLN A 483 -12.82 13.31 1.67
C GLN A 483 -14.04 12.82 2.45
N ASP A 484 -15.23 12.93 1.87
CA ASP A 484 -16.48 12.48 2.49
C ASP A 484 -16.54 10.95 2.58
N ALA A 485 -16.04 10.25 1.55
CA ALA A 485 -16.04 8.79 1.49
C ALA A 485 -15.19 8.12 2.56
N LEU A 486 -14.12 8.76 3.05
CA LEU A 486 -13.30 8.23 4.15
C LEU A 486 -14.11 7.93 5.43
N SER A 487 -15.28 8.55 5.61
CA SER A 487 -16.13 8.29 6.77
C SER A 487 -16.90 6.96 6.71
N TYR A 488 -17.18 6.44 5.51
CA TYR A 488 -18.06 5.28 5.32
C TYR A 488 -17.47 4.16 4.46
N MET A 489 -16.53 4.42 3.55
CA MET A 489 -16.08 3.45 2.54
C MET A 489 -15.33 2.24 3.14
N ALA A 490 -14.77 2.39 4.34
CA ALA A 490 -14.23 1.26 5.11
C ALA A 490 -15.28 0.16 5.35
N GLY A 491 -16.54 0.54 5.60
CA GLY A 491 -17.67 -0.38 5.76
C GLY A 491 -18.01 -1.16 4.50
N TYR A 492 -17.74 -0.58 3.32
CA TYR A 492 -17.88 -1.22 2.01
C TYR A 492 -16.68 -2.09 1.63
N GLY A 493 -15.66 -2.19 2.48
CA GLY A 493 -14.47 -3.00 2.24
C GLY A 493 -13.38 -2.31 1.43
N ILE A 494 -13.47 -0.98 1.25
CA ILE A 494 -12.45 -0.15 0.61
C ILE A 494 -11.54 0.44 1.69
N THR A 495 -10.24 0.24 1.57
CA THR A 495 -9.24 0.87 2.43
C THR A 495 -8.41 1.84 1.61
N ALA A 496 -8.42 3.13 1.93
CA ALA A 496 -7.52 4.10 1.31
C ALA A 496 -6.15 4.11 2.00
N PHE A 497 -5.10 4.18 1.18
CA PHE A 497 -3.74 4.50 1.60
C PHE A 497 -3.26 5.71 0.79
N LEU A 498 -3.28 6.87 1.44
CA LEU A 498 -3.08 8.18 0.85
C LEU A 498 -1.66 8.69 1.14
N PHE A 499 -0.94 9.08 0.11
CA PHE A 499 0.43 9.58 0.21
C PHE A 499 0.50 11.03 -0.25
N PHE A 500 1.27 11.84 0.46
CA PHE A 500 1.49 13.25 0.14
C PHE A 500 2.81 13.71 0.79
N GLN A 501 3.37 14.80 0.28
CA GLN A 501 4.74 15.18 0.64
C GLN A 501 4.83 15.75 2.06
N ASP A 502 3.93 16.66 2.39
CA ASP A 502 3.86 17.33 3.68
C ASP A 502 2.44 17.85 3.94
N TRP A 503 2.17 18.25 5.18
CA TRP A 503 0.82 18.64 5.61
C TRP A 503 0.41 19.99 5.05
N ILE A 504 1.38 20.83 4.66
CA ILE A 504 1.14 22.15 4.08
C ILE A 504 0.53 21.98 2.69
N GLN A 505 1.12 21.15 1.83
CA GLN A 505 0.59 20.84 0.50
C GLN A 505 -0.83 20.24 0.57
N LEU A 506 -1.10 19.43 1.60
CA LEU A 506 -2.45 18.90 1.82
C LEU A 506 -3.43 20.05 2.13
N ARG A 507 -3.08 20.95 3.07
CA ARG A 507 -3.91 22.10 3.45
C ARG A 507 -4.05 23.12 2.31
N GLU A 508 -3.03 23.32 1.48
CA GLU A 508 -3.12 24.15 0.27
C GLU A 508 -4.14 23.57 -0.72
N ALA A 509 -4.18 22.24 -0.87
CA ALA A 509 -5.12 21.58 -1.78
C ALA A 509 -6.54 21.47 -1.21
N TYR A 510 -6.72 21.19 0.08
CA TYR A 510 -8.03 20.89 0.69
C TYR A 510 -8.58 21.98 1.63
N GLY A 511 -7.77 22.99 1.95
CA GLY A 511 -8.03 24.01 2.96
C GLY A 511 -7.59 23.60 4.37
N ASP A 512 -7.51 24.57 5.28
CA ASP A 512 -7.08 24.34 6.68
C ASP A 512 -8.02 23.45 7.49
N LYS A 513 -9.26 23.30 7.03
CA LYS A 513 -10.30 22.47 7.66
C LYS A 513 -10.44 21.09 6.98
N GLU A 514 -9.39 20.63 6.30
CA GLU A 514 -9.37 19.29 5.71
C GLU A 514 -9.69 18.20 6.73
N THR A 515 -10.43 17.18 6.29
CA THR A 515 -10.81 16.05 7.16
C THR A 515 -10.16 14.73 6.74
N ILE A 516 -9.26 14.75 5.75
CA ILE A 516 -8.48 13.58 5.30
C ILE A 516 -7.64 13.04 6.47
N THR A 517 -6.94 13.91 7.20
CA THR A 517 -6.10 13.52 8.34
C THR A 517 -6.93 12.91 9.46
N ALA A 518 -8.14 13.43 9.70
CA ALA A 518 -9.07 12.92 10.71
C ALA A 518 -9.71 11.59 10.29
N GLY A 519 -10.00 11.42 8.99
CA GLY A 519 -10.53 10.19 8.40
C GLY A 519 -9.53 9.03 8.39
N CYS A 520 -8.23 9.31 8.49
CA CYS A 520 -7.16 8.32 8.55
C CYS A 520 -6.77 8.00 10.01
N GLN A 521 -7.16 6.80 10.47
CA GLN A 521 -6.86 6.34 11.84
C GLN A 521 -5.37 6.08 12.04
N LEU A 522 -4.65 5.70 10.98
CA LEU A 522 -3.20 5.52 11.01
C LEU A 522 -2.52 6.57 10.15
N ARG A 523 -1.63 7.35 10.78
CA ARG A 523 -0.84 8.40 10.12
C ARG A 523 0.63 8.08 10.25
N ILE A 524 1.36 8.13 9.13
CA ILE A 524 2.80 7.91 9.06
C ILE A 524 3.44 9.25 8.73
N ALA A 525 4.48 9.63 9.47
CA ALA A 525 5.29 10.80 9.17
C ALA A 525 6.76 10.42 9.02
N TYR A 526 7.35 10.80 7.90
CA TYR A 526 8.79 10.73 7.70
C TYR A 526 9.43 12.02 8.21
N ALA A 527 10.77 12.08 8.20
CA ALA A 527 11.49 13.31 8.54
C ALA A 527 10.96 14.50 7.70
N PRO A 528 10.45 15.56 8.33
CA PRO A 528 9.88 16.72 7.64
C PRO A 528 10.98 17.62 7.07
N ASN A 529 10.67 18.31 5.97
CA ASN A 529 11.56 19.29 5.35
C ASN A 529 11.23 20.74 5.75
N THR A 530 10.05 20.98 6.34
CA THR A 530 9.56 22.32 6.73
C THR A 530 9.36 22.40 8.24
N ILE A 531 9.56 23.59 8.80
CA ILE A 531 9.44 23.85 10.23
C ILE A 531 8.01 23.59 10.70
N ASP A 532 7.01 24.06 9.96
CA ASP A 532 5.60 23.89 10.35
C ASP A 532 5.20 22.42 10.43
N THR A 533 5.64 21.60 9.47
CA THR A 533 5.38 20.14 9.52
C THR A 533 6.09 19.50 10.71
N ALA A 534 7.29 19.97 11.06
CA ALA A 534 8.02 19.49 12.24
C ALA A 534 7.31 19.88 13.55
N GLU A 535 6.73 21.08 13.62
CA GLU A 535 5.90 21.50 14.74
C GLU A 535 4.63 20.67 14.85
N ASP A 536 3.96 20.39 13.73
CA ASP A 536 2.78 19.53 13.69
C ASP A 536 3.11 18.12 14.17
N VAL A 537 4.22 17.54 13.72
CA VAL A 537 4.72 16.24 14.19
C VAL A 537 5.02 16.27 15.69
N SER A 538 5.70 17.31 16.19
CA SER A 538 5.97 17.50 17.62
C SER A 538 4.66 17.53 18.43
N LYS A 539 3.69 18.34 18.02
CA LYS A 539 2.36 18.42 18.64
C LYS A 539 1.64 17.06 18.61
N MET A 540 1.72 16.32 17.51
CA MET A 540 1.13 14.99 17.37
C MET A 540 1.77 13.95 18.30
N THR A 541 3.07 14.07 18.62
CA THR A 541 3.73 13.18 19.61
C THR A 541 3.30 13.45 21.04
N GLY A 542 2.85 14.67 21.34
CA GLY A 542 2.36 15.08 22.66
C GLY A 542 3.45 15.54 23.63
N ILE A 543 3.03 15.89 24.84
CA ILE A 543 3.89 16.43 25.90
C ILE A 543 4.11 15.35 26.97
N THR A 544 5.37 15.23 27.42
CA THR A 544 5.78 14.35 28.53
C THR A 544 6.28 15.18 29.70
N THR A 545 6.14 14.61 30.90
CA THR A 545 6.74 15.17 32.12
C THR A 545 8.15 14.63 32.29
N VAL A 546 9.14 15.50 32.52
CA VAL A 546 10.55 15.12 32.76
C VAL A 546 11.00 15.62 34.13
N LYS A 547 11.70 14.77 34.88
CA LYS A 547 12.36 15.17 36.14
C LYS A 547 13.67 15.87 35.83
N ARG A 548 13.75 17.16 36.17
CA ARG A 548 14.98 17.94 36.17
C ARG A 548 15.57 17.94 37.57
N GLN A 549 16.73 17.33 37.74
CA GLN A 549 17.48 17.38 39.00
C GLN A 549 18.45 18.56 38.95
N ASN A 550 18.25 19.53 39.85
CA ASN A 550 19.21 20.62 40.06
C ASN A 550 20.09 20.25 41.26
N VAL A 551 21.34 19.89 40.99
CA VAL A 551 22.32 19.54 42.03
C VAL A 551 23.10 20.79 42.39
N SER A 552 22.91 21.27 43.62
CA SER A 552 23.62 22.45 44.13
C SER A 552 24.76 22.02 45.05
N TYR A 553 25.99 22.42 44.71
CA TYR A 553 27.17 22.19 45.54
C TYR A 553 27.46 23.45 46.37
N SER A 554 27.23 23.39 47.69
CA SER A 554 27.63 24.46 48.62
C SER A 554 28.86 24.04 49.43
N GLY A 555 30.01 24.67 49.20
CA GLY A 555 31.18 24.53 50.08
C GLY A 555 32.49 25.10 49.51
N THR A 556 33.25 25.80 50.36
CA THR A 556 34.65 26.18 50.13
C THR A 556 35.52 24.91 50.05
N ARG A 557 36.61 24.93 49.26
CA ARG A 557 37.51 23.80 48.87
C ARG A 557 37.92 22.77 49.96
N MET A 558 37.67 23.02 51.25
CA MET A 558 37.97 22.12 52.38
C MET A 558 36.74 21.42 53.02
N GLY A 559 35.51 21.63 52.53
CA GLY A 559 34.28 20.99 53.05
C GLY A 559 33.79 19.76 52.26
N ALA A 560 34.47 19.39 51.18
CA ALA A 560 33.99 18.40 50.20
C ALA A 560 33.86 16.97 50.73
N MET A 561 34.41 16.65 51.90
CA MET A 561 34.35 15.30 52.48
C MET A 561 33.07 15.04 53.30
N LEU A 562 32.31 16.09 53.67
CA LEU A 562 31.08 16.02 54.49
C LEU A 562 29.97 16.95 53.95
N GLY A 563 29.97 17.25 52.65
CA GLY A 563 29.02 18.20 52.06
C GLY A 563 27.61 17.62 51.95
N GLN A 564 26.64 18.24 52.63
CA GLN A 564 25.21 18.02 52.38
C GLN A 564 24.90 18.34 50.92
N MET A 565 24.69 17.30 50.10
CA MET A 565 24.23 17.45 48.73
C MET A 565 22.74 17.80 48.74
N SER A 566 22.40 19.02 48.31
CA SER A 566 21.01 19.41 48.07
C SER A 566 20.65 19.07 46.63
N VAL A 567 19.80 18.05 46.47
CA VAL A 567 19.21 17.67 45.18
C VAL A 567 17.77 18.18 45.20
N SER A 568 17.46 19.21 44.41
CA SER A 568 16.07 19.60 44.15
C SER A 568 15.60 18.94 42.86
N GLU A 569 14.49 18.23 42.94
CA GLU A 569 13.83 17.64 41.77
C GLU A 569 12.66 18.53 41.36
N GLU A 570 12.67 18.98 40.12
CA GLU A 570 11.59 19.75 39.52
C GLU A 570 10.98 18.93 38.37
N LEU A 571 9.65 18.85 38.32
CA LEU A 571 8.94 18.27 37.19
C LEU A 571 8.70 19.38 36.17
N VAL A 572 9.16 19.19 34.94
CA VAL A 572 9.01 20.16 33.86
C VAL A 572 8.31 19.52 32.66
N GLU A 573 7.58 20.35 31.92
CA GLU A 573 6.98 19.95 30.64
C GLU A 573 8.03 19.90 29.53
N ARG A 574 7.96 18.86 28.69
CA ARG A 574 8.79 18.74 27.49
C ARG A 574 7.97 18.07 26.39
N PRO A 575 7.98 18.57 25.14
CA PRO A 575 7.51 17.78 24.00
C PRO A 575 8.19 16.41 23.98
N LEU A 576 7.45 15.34 23.68
CA LEU A 576 8.04 13.99 23.59
C LEU A 576 9.14 13.95 22.52
N LEU A 577 8.88 14.62 21.40
CA LEU A 577 9.81 14.91 20.33
C LEU A 577 9.75 16.42 20.05
N THR A 578 10.87 17.13 20.15
CA THR A 578 10.89 18.56 19.78
C THR A 578 10.80 18.71 18.24
N ALA A 579 10.38 19.89 17.76
CA ALA A 579 10.34 20.15 16.31
C ALA A 579 11.73 20.01 15.67
N ASP A 580 12.78 20.45 16.37
CA ASP A 580 14.17 20.28 15.93
C ASP A 580 14.60 18.79 15.90
N GLU A 581 14.19 17.98 16.88
CA GLU A 581 14.42 16.54 16.85
C GLU A 581 13.63 15.85 15.72
N ALA A 582 12.42 16.31 15.42
CA ALA A 582 11.61 15.80 14.32
C ALA A 582 12.27 16.08 12.97
N SER A 583 12.73 17.31 12.73
CA SER A 583 13.47 17.69 11.51
C SER A 583 14.78 16.92 11.34
N ARG A 584 15.39 16.46 12.44
CA ARG A 584 16.63 15.67 12.45
C ARG A 584 16.39 14.16 12.58
N LEU A 585 15.16 13.69 12.34
CA LEU A 585 14.85 12.27 12.37
C LEU A 585 15.74 11.49 11.37
N PRO A 586 16.38 10.39 11.77
CA PRO A 586 17.22 9.60 10.89
C PRO A 586 16.48 9.13 9.62
N ARG A 587 17.21 9.03 8.49
CA ARG A 587 16.61 8.65 7.19
C ARG A 587 15.97 7.26 7.18
N ASP A 588 16.44 6.34 8.03
CA ASP A 588 15.92 4.99 8.21
C ASP A 588 14.78 4.91 9.23
N GLU A 589 14.39 6.04 9.83
CA GLU A 589 13.33 6.13 10.84
C GLU A 589 12.11 6.88 10.33
N MET A 590 10.97 6.55 10.93
CA MET A 590 9.69 7.19 10.69
C MET A 590 8.85 7.11 11.96
N LEU A 591 7.81 7.94 12.01
CA LEU A 591 6.86 7.98 13.11
C LEU A 591 5.53 7.40 12.63
N ILE A 592 4.90 6.55 13.44
CA ILE A 592 3.56 6.04 13.19
C ILE A 592 2.66 6.48 14.35
N PHE A 593 1.55 7.11 13.99
CA PHE A 593 0.50 7.54 14.89
C PHE A 593 -0.73 6.68 14.63
N ASN A 594 -1.08 5.85 15.60
CA ASN A 594 -2.33 5.07 15.58
C ASN A 594 -3.29 5.69 16.61
N THR A 595 -4.49 6.07 16.18
CA THR A 595 -5.47 6.76 17.04
C THR A 595 -5.72 6.00 18.34
N GLY A 596 -5.70 6.71 19.47
CA GLY A 596 -5.92 6.13 20.81
C GLY A 596 -4.71 5.40 21.40
N HIS A 597 -3.56 5.43 20.71
CA HIS A 597 -2.35 4.75 21.15
C HIS A 597 -1.11 5.67 21.18
N PRO A 598 -0.08 5.33 21.98
CA PRO A 598 1.18 6.09 21.99
C PRO A 598 1.87 6.06 20.60
N PRO A 599 2.59 7.14 20.22
CA PRO A 599 3.32 7.18 18.94
C PRO A 599 4.42 6.12 18.89
N ILE A 600 4.65 5.57 17.70
CA ILE A 600 5.68 4.56 17.44
C ILE A 600 6.83 5.22 16.69
N ARG A 601 8.04 5.10 17.23
CA ARG A 601 9.27 5.37 16.49
C ARG A 601 9.70 4.07 15.81
N ALA A 602 9.53 4.01 14.50
CA ALA A 602 9.69 2.79 13.70
C ALA A 602 10.84 2.93 12.69
N LYS A 603 11.34 1.80 12.21
CA LYS A 603 12.29 1.72 11.10
C LYS A 603 11.53 1.60 9.78
N LYS A 604 12.04 2.26 8.74
CA LYS A 604 11.53 2.11 7.38
C LYS A 604 11.86 0.72 6.85
N LEU A 605 10.98 0.18 6.02
CA LEU A 605 11.27 -0.98 5.20
C LEU A 605 11.60 -0.53 3.78
N ARG A 606 12.47 -1.27 3.11
CA ARG A 606 12.75 -1.10 1.68
C ARG A 606 12.65 -2.47 1.02
N TYR A 607 11.89 -2.57 -0.07
CA TYR A 607 11.64 -3.86 -0.72
C TYR A 607 12.96 -4.55 -1.14
N PHE A 608 13.97 -3.76 -1.55
CA PHE A 608 15.26 -4.27 -1.97
C PHE A 608 16.18 -4.69 -0.80
N GLU A 609 15.82 -4.45 0.45
CA GLU A 609 16.56 -5.01 1.60
C GLU A 609 16.05 -6.41 1.96
N MET A 610 14.94 -6.84 1.36
CA MET A 610 14.25 -8.09 1.68
C MET A 610 14.32 -9.05 0.48
N PRO A 611 15.06 -10.18 0.58
CA PRO A 611 15.23 -11.12 -0.54
C PRO A 611 13.92 -11.59 -1.18
N VAL A 612 12.89 -11.83 -0.36
CA VAL A 612 11.56 -12.24 -0.85
C VAL A 612 10.93 -11.16 -1.73
N PHE A 613 11.05 -9.88 -1.37
CA PHE A 613 10.47 -8.80 -2.15
C PHE A 613 11.32 -8.46 -3.38
N GLN A 614 12.63 -8.60 -3.32
CA GLN A 614 13.48 -8.54 -4.52
C GLN A 614 13.07 -9.60 -5.55
N GLN A 615 12.89 -10.85 -5.12
CA GLN A 615 12.46 -11.94 -6.00
C GLN A 615 11.11 -11.64 -6.64
N ARG A 616 10.13 -11.18 -5.85
CA ARG A 616 8.80 -10.81 -6.36
C ARG A 616 8.85 -9.62 -7.32
N ALA A 617 9.67 -8.62 -7.03
CA ALA A 617 9.85 -7.43 -7.88
C ALA A 617 10.65 -7.71 -9.16
N ALA A 618 11.38 -8.83 -9.22
CA ALA A 618 12.10 -9.27 -10.40
C ALA A 618 11.20 -9.99 -11.43
N ILE A 619 9.97 -10.38 -11.04
CA ILE A 619 9.01 -11.01 -11.95
C ILE A 619 8.55 -9.97 -12.97
N ALA A 620 8.71 -10.27 -14.25
CA ALA A 620 8.36 -9.37 -15.33
C ALA A 620 6.85 -9.03 -15.30
N SER A 621 6.54 -7.77 -15.59
CA SER A 621 5.16 -7.31 -15.72
C SER A 621 4.44 -8.08 -16.84
N PRO A 622 3.18 -8.50 -16.64
CA PRO A 622 2.41 -9.11 -17.71
C PRO A 622 2.12 -8.06 -18.79
N SER A 623 1.95 -8.51 -20.03
CA SER A 623 1.44 -7.65 -21.10
C SER A 623 -0.01 -7.97 -21.39
N ARG A 624 -0.78 -6.92 -21.67
CA ARG A 624 -2.11 -7.08 -22.21
C ARG A 624 -2.02 -7.57 -23.65
N VAL A 625 -2.80 -8.60 -23.96
CA VAL A 625 -2.95 -9.15 -25.30
C VAL A 625 -4.43 -9.05 -25.68
N CYS A 626 -4.72 -8.47 -26.84
CA CYS A 626 -6.07 -8.38 -27.40
C CYS A 626 -6.13 -9.22 -28.67
N MET A 627 -7.13 -10.08 -28.78
CA MET A 627 -7.38 -10.93 -29.94
C MET A 627 -8.73 -10.61 -30.53
N THR A 628 -8.80 -10.63 -31.85
CA THR A 628 -10.04 -10.48 -32.62
C THR A 628 -10.21 -11.71 -33.50
N PHE A 629 -11.39 -12.33 -33.44
CA PHE A 629 -11.69 -13.56 -34.18
C PHE A 629 -13.12 -13.53 -34.71
N SER A 630 -13.44 -14.39 -35.67
CA SER A 630 -14.81 -14.51 -36.18
C SER A 630 -15.64 -15.38 -35.22
N GLU A 631 -16.81 -14.89 -34.84
CA GLU A 631 -17.76 -15.61 -34.00
C GLU A 631 -19.14 -15.55 -34.66
N GLY A 632 -19.55 -16.66 -35.31
CA GLY A 632 -20.79 -16.71 -36.09
C GLY A 632 -20.79 -15.73 -37.27
N LYS A 633 -21.73 -14.77 -37.29
CA LYS A 633 -21.81 -13.69 -38.29
C LYS A 633 -21.06 -12.41 -37.87
N GLY A 634 -20.44 -12.39 -36.70
CA GLY A 634 -19.79 -11.22 -36.11
C GLY A 634 -18.29 -11.37 -35.86
N LEU A 635 -17.69 -10.31 -35.32
CA LEU A 635 -16.32 -10.27 -34.82
C LEU A 635 -16.38 -10.34 -33.28
N GLY A 636 -15.78 -11.37 -32.70
CA GLY A 636 -15.50 -11.46 -31.27
C GLY A 636 -14.18 -10.76 -30.95
N VAL A 637 -14.14 -9.98 -29.86
CA VAL A 637 -12.91 -9.39 -29.32
C VAL A 637 -12.76 -9.85 -27.89
N LYS A 638 -11.60 -10.43 -27.57
CA LYS A 638 -11.26 -10.80 -26.20
C LYS A 638 -9.85 -10.37 -25.85
N TRP A 639 -9.64 -10.00 -24.59
CA TRP A 639 -8.34 -9.63 -24.08
C TRP A 639 -7.97 -10.46 -22.85
N PHE A 640 -6.68 -10.64 -22.63
CA PHE A 640 -6.12 -11.37 -21.50
C PHE A 640 -4.73 -10.85 -21.17
N MET A 641 -4.24 -11.19 -19.98
CA MET A 641 -2.90 -10.84 -19.54
C MET A 641 -1.97 -12.03 -19.75
N VAL A 642 -0.80 -11.78 -20.32
CA VAL A 642 0.22 -12.79 -20.59
C VAL A 642 1.50 -12.42 -19.88
N ALA A 643 2.05 -13.36 -19.12
CA ALA A 643 3.43 -13.32 -18.66
C ALA A 643 4.19 -14.51 -19.25
N VAL A 644 5.45 -14.29 -19.61
CA VAL A 644 6.31 -15.35 -20.13
C VAL A 644 7.58 -15.40 -19.30
N GLU A 645 7.90 -16.58 -18.81
CA GLU A 645 9.13 -16.90 -18.13
C GLU A 645 10.00 -17.81 -19.02
N ARG A 646 11.27 -17.42 -19.15
CA ARG A 646 12.27 -18.16 -19.94
C ARG A 646 12.78 -19.32 -19.09
N VAL A 647 12.86 -20.52 -19.65
CA VAL A 647 13.39 -21.70 -18.94
C VAL A 647 14.90 -21.79 -19.17
N ASP A 648 15.68 -21.71 -18.10
CA ASP A 648 17.15 -21.73 -18.19
C ASP A 648 17.66 -23.01 -18.88
N GLY A 649 18.45 -22.83 -19.93
CA GLY A 649 19.05 -23.93 -20.70
C GLY A 649 18.08 -24.70 -21.61
N ALA A 650 16.82 -24.27 -21.71
CA ALA A 650 15.82 -24.87 -22.59
C ALA A 650 15.26 -23.86 -23.59
N LYS A 651 14.72 -24.37 -24.70
CA LYS A 651 13.99 -23.57 -25.69
C LYS A 651 12.50 -23.43 -25.37
N ASP A 652 12.07 -24.07 -24.28
CA ASP A 652 10.71 -24.00 -23.76
C ASP A 652 10.45 -22.63 -23.11
N LEU A 653 9.19 -22.19 -23.18
CA LEU A 653 8.72 -20.97 -22.54
C LEU A 653 7.58 -21.31 -21.59
N ASN A 654 7.68 -20.91 -20.33
CA ASN A 654 6.57 -20.98 -19.40
C ASN A 654 5.68 -19.77 -19.65
N VAL A 655 4.44 -20.01 -20.06
CA VAL A 655 3.49 -18.96 -20.39
C VAL A 655 2.35 -19.02 -19.40
N THR A 656 2.16 -17.91 -18.70
CA THR A 656 1.04 -17.71 -17.78
C THR A 656 0.03 -16.80 -18.48
N ILE A 657 -1.20 -17.28 -18.60
CA ILE A 657 -2.33 -16.48 -19.04
C ILE A 657 -3.23 -16.26 -17.85
N ASN A 658 -3.63 -15.01 -17.62
CA ASN A 658 -4.74 -14.73 -16.74
C ASN A 658 -5.87 -14.10 -17.55
N THR A 659 -6.98 -14.80 -17.56
CA THR A 659 -8.14 -14.46 -18.35
C THR A 659 -9.44 -14.70 -17.58
N TYR A 660 -10.52 -14.11 -18.09
CA TYR A 660 -11.80 -13.92 -17.42
C TYR A 660 -12.99 -14.40 -18.23
N SER A 661 -12.70 -15.05 -19.35
CA SER A 661 -13.66 -15.81 -20.13
C SER A 661 -12.92 -16.92 -20.85
N ASP A 662 -13.63 -17.87 -21.44
CA ASP A 662 -12.99 -18.94 -22.22
C ASP A 662 -12.48 -18.42 -23.57
N PHE A 663 -11.38 -18.98 -24.10
CA PHE A 663 -10.76 -18.53 -25.34
C PHE A 663 -10.76 -19.65 -26.37
N PRO A 664 -10.88 -19.32 -27.67
CA PRO A 664 -10.82 -20.33 -28.72
C PRO A 664 -9.48 -21.07 -28.68
N GLU A 665 -9.43 -22.25 -29.30
CA GLU A 665 -8.20 -23.00 -29.42
C GLU A 665 -7.15 -22.19 -30.20
N VAL A 666 -5.94 -22.08 -29.65
CA VAL A 666 -4.85 -21.26 -30.21
C VAL A 666 -3.59 -22.09 -30.45
N THR A 667 -2.81 -21.68 -31.44
CA THR A 667 -1.42 -22.10 -31.67
C THR A 667 -0.51 -20.91 -31.37
N LEU A 668 0.70 -21.19 -30.86
CA LEU A 668 1.68 -20.15 -30.60
C LEU A 668 2.70 -20.07 -31.73
N VAL A 669 2.91 -18.86 -32.24
CA VAL A 669 4.01 -18.54 -33.15
C VAL A 669 4.92 -17.53 -32.48
N VAL A 670 6.19 -17.89 -32.29
CA VAL A 670 7.20 -16.99 -31.75
C VAL A 670 7.92 -16.30 -32.89
N LYS A 671 7.91 -14.97 -32.91
CA LYS A 671 8.71 -14.16 -33.84
C LYS A 671 9.89 -13.53 -33.10
N GLN A 672 11.11 -13.68 -33.60
CA GLN A 672 12.32 -13.16 -32.96
C GLN A 672 13.15 -12.31 -33.92
N GLU A 673 13.57 -11.12 -33.46
CA GLU A 673 14.51 -10.26 -34.19
C GLU A 673 15.94 -10.61 -33.72
N HIS A 674 16.76 -11.18 -34.60
CA HIS A 674 18.16 -11.46 -34.27
C HIS A 674 19.01 -10.20 -34.35
N VAL A 675 19.64 -9.84 -33.24
CA VAL A 675 20.45 -8.62 -33.11
C VAL A 675 21.59 -8.57 -34.13
N GLU A 676 22.24 -9.70 -34.40
CA GLU A 676 23.41 -9.76 -35.29
C GLU A 676 23.05 -9.95 -36.78
N ARG A 677 21.91 -10.61 -37.07
CA ARG A 677 21.54 -10.97 -38.45
C ARG A 677 20.61 -9.94 -39.11
N GLU A 678 20.04 -9.00 -38.36
CA GLU A 678 18.96 -8.09 -38.80
C GLU A 678 17.75 -8.82 -39.44
N THR A 679 17.60 -10.11 -39.20
CA THR A 679 16.51 -10.95 -39.72
C THR A 679 15.46 -11.22 -38.65
N VAL A 680 14.19 -11.27 -39.08
CA VAL A 680 13.08 -11.76 -38.26
C VAL A 680 12.84 -13.22 -38.62
N LEU A 681 12.93 -14.12 -37.63
CA LEU A 681 12.61 -15.54 -37.78
C LEU A 681 11.30 -15.86 -37.07
N GLU A 682 10.57 -16.85 -37.59
CA GLU A 682 9.31 -17.34 -37.04
C GLU A 682 9.47 -18.81 -36.63
N PHE A 683 8.97 -19.16 -35.45
CA PHE A 683 9.08 -20.48 -34.85
C PHE A 683 7.71 -20.93 -34.35
N GLU A 684 7.31 -22.17 -34.65
CA GLU A 684 6.04 -22.73 -34.19
C GLU A 684 6.19 -23.40 -32.83
N PHE A 685 5.25 -23.17 -31.93
CA PHE A 685 5.25 -23.71 -30.57
C PHE A 685 3.93 -24.45 -30.26
N GLY A 686 4.06 -25.64 -29.70
CA GLY A 686 2.96 -26.43 -29.15
C GLY A 686 2.68 -26.07 -27.69
N LEU A 687 1.41 -26.11 -27.30
CA LEU A 687 0.96 -25.84 -25.93
C LEU A 687 0.85 -27.14 -25.13
N PHE A 688 1.40 -27.15 -23.91
CA PHE A 688 1.35 -28.30 -23.00
C PHE A 688 0.91 -27.84 -21.61
N ASP A 689 0.02 -28.58 -20.96
CA ASP A 689 -0.39 -28.29 -19.58
C ASP A 689 0.75 -28.55 -18.58
N THR A 690 0.52 -28.25 -17.31
CA THR A 690 1.49 -28.46 -16.21
C THR A 690 1.81 -29.94 -15.96
N ASN A 691 0.98 -30.86 -16.44
CA ASN A 691 1.20 -32.31 -16.38
C ASN A 691 1.91 -32.84 -17.64
N GLY A 692 2.23 -31.98 -18.61
CA GLY A 692 2.92 -32.30 -19.85
C GLY A 692 2.03 -32.85 -20.97
N GLN A 693 0.70 -32.75 -20.86
CA GLN A 693 -0.24 -33.15 -21.91
C GLN A 693 -0.46 -32.02 -22.92
N PRO A 694 -0.50 -32.31 -24.23
CA PRO A 694 -0.72 -31.29 -25.25
C PRO A 694 -2.14 -30.69 -25.15
N ILE A 695 -2.24 -29.37 -25.23
CA ILE A 695 -3.51 -28.64 -25.23
C ILE A 695 -3.95 -28.39 -26.68
N ASN A 696 -4.93 -29.18 -27.13
CA ASN A 696 -5.58 -29.05 -28.44
C ASN A 696 -7.09 -28.82 -28.28
N ARG A 697 -7.45 -27.83 -27.48
CA ARG A 697 -8.83 -27.44 -27.20
C ARG A 697 -8.89 -25.95 -26.86
N ALA A 698 -10.11 -25.41 -26.75
CA ALA A 698 -10.35 -24.10 -26.18
C ALA A 698 -9.74 -23.99 -24.77
N LEU A 699 -9.09 -22.85 -24.49
CA LEU A 699 -8.51 -22.54 -23.19
C LEU A 699 -9.63 -22.07 -22.25
N ALA A 700 -9.83 -22.79 -21.16
CA ALA A 700 -10.78 -22.43 -20.11
C ALA A 700 -10.14 -21.47 -19.09
N ILE A 701 -10.96 -20.84 -18.25
CA ILE A 701 -10.51 -19.97 -17.13
C ILE A 701 -9.54 -20.70 -16.17
N GLU A 702 -9.57 -22.03 -16.14
CA GLU A 702 -8.70 -22.88 -15.32
C GLU A 702 -7.31 -23.11 -15.94
N ASP A 703 -7.17 -22.92 -17.26
CA ASP A 703 -5.93 -23.15 -18.02
C ASP A 703 -4.97 -21.94 -17.92
N LEU A 704 -4.56 -21.61 -16.68
CA LEU A 704 -3.83 -20.37 -16.38
C LEU A 704 -2.32 -20.43 -16.62
N SER A 705 -1.74 -21.61 -16.76
CA SER A 705 -0.30 -21.79 -16.94
C SER A 705 -0.03 -23.01 -17.79
N PHE A 706 0.85 -22.84 -18.76
CA PHE A 706 1.23 -23.89 -19.69
C PHE A 706 2.68 -23.71 -20.14
N VAL A 707 3.25 -24.78 -20.67
CA VAL A 707 4.58 -24.81 -21.26
C VAL A 707 4.42 -24.75 -22.77
N ALA A 708 4.95 -23.71 -23.39
CA ALA A 708 5.09 -23.62 -24.83
C ALA A 708 6.39 -24.30 -25.24
N ARG A 709 6.32 -25.36 -26.06
CA ARG A 709 7.49 -26.11 -26.54
C ARG A 709 7.68 -25.91 -28.05
N PRO A 710 8.92 -25.76 -28.53
CA PRO A 710 9.20 -25.61 -29.95
C PRO A 710 8.78 -26.86 -30.74
N LEU A 711 8.22 -26.65 -31.93
CA LEU A 711 7.91 -27.71 -32.90
C LEU A 711 8.90 -27.66 -34.06
N GLY A 712 9.30 -28.83 -34.57
CA GLY A 712 10.25 -28.92 -35.68
C GLY A 712 11.68 -28.49 -35.30
N ASP A 713 12.43 -27.96 -36.27
CA ASP A 713 13.79 -27.47 -36.06
C ASP A 713 13.79 -25.98 -35.69
N CYS A 714 13.98 -25.71 -34.39
CA CYS A 714 14.12 -24.35 -33.85
C CYS A 714 15.59 -24.05 -33.48
N ALA A 715 16.58 -24.62 -34.17
CA ALA A 715 18.02 -24.47 -33.88
C ALA A 715 18.45 -23.02 -33.60
N ASP A 716 17.96 -22.07 -34.39
CA ASP A 716 18.31 -20.65 -34.29
C ASP A 716 17.53 -19.87 -33.22
N PHE A 717 16.47 -20.41 -32.61
CA PHE A 717 15.75 -19.71 -31.54
C PHE A 717 16.66 -19.54 -30.31
N GLU A 718 16.89 -18.29 -29.92
CA GLU A 718 17.72 -17.93 -28.76
C GLU A 718 16.84 -17.42 -27.62
N PRO A 719 16.63 -18.21 -26.55
CA PRO A 719 15.78 -17.85 -25.43
C PRO A 719 16.28 -16.68 -24.59
N ASN A 720 17.38 -16.01 -24.93
CA ASN A 720 17.84 -14.77 -24.29
C ASN A 720 17.52 -13.50 -25.10
N GLU A 721 17.14 -13.65 -26.38
CA GLU A 721 16.88 -12.52 -27.27
C GLU A 721 15.43 -12.01 -27.20
N ALA A 722 15.18 -10.82 -27.74
CA ALA A 722 13.84 -10.22 -27.75
C ALA A 722 12.93 -10.97 -28.72
N PHE A 723 11.72 -11.33 -28.28
CA PHE A 723 10.76 -12.05 -29.11
C PHE A 723 9.33 -11.56 -28.89
N GLU A 724 8.45 -11.89 -29.82
CA GLU A 724 7.01 -11.71 -29.74
C GLU A 724 6.32 -13.07 -29.80
N LEU A 725 5.37 -13.31 -28.91
CA LEU A 725 4.54 -14.51 -28.89
C LEU A 725 3.18 -14.19 -29.51
N HIS A 726 2.89 -14.71 -30.69
CA HIS A 726 1.66 -14.49 -31.45
C HIS A 726 0.67 -15.63 -31.18
N PHE A 727 -0.53 -15.28 -30.70
CA PHE A 727 -1.62 -16.20 -30.42
C PHE A 727 -2.53 -16.38 -31.65
N MET A 728 -2.34 -17.45 -32.40
CA MET A 728 -3.07 -17.73 -33.65
C MET A 728 -4.27 -18.63 -33.37
N VAL A 729 -5.49 -18.14 -33.58
CA VAL A 729 -6.71 -18.97 -33.45
C VAL A 729 -6.68 -20.09 -34.50
N LYS A 730 -6.87 -21.35 -34.07
CA LYS A 730 -7.01 -22.48 -34.99
C LYS A 730 -8.40 -22.43 -35.61
N ASP A 731 -8.50 -21.88 -36.82
CA ASP A 731 -9.77 -21.82 -37.55
C ASP A 731 -10.06 -23.14 -38.29
N SER A 732 -11.33 -23.57 -38.27
CA SER A 732 -11.88 -24.69 -39.06
C SER A 732 -12.55 -24.23 -40.36
N SER A 733 -12.65 -22.91 -40.60
CA SER A 733 -13.32 -22.31 -41.76
C SER A 733 -12.38 -22.02 -42.94
N SER A 734 -12.92 -22.04 -44.17
CA SER A 734 -12.18 -21.87 -45.42
C SER A 734 -11.77 -20.41 -45.75
N TYR A 735 -12.04 -19.44 -44.88
CA TYR A 735 -11.71 -18.03 -45.10
C TYR A 735 -10.35 -17.66 -44.49
N LYS A 736 -9.27 -17.91 -45.26
CA LYS A 736 -7.88 -17.50 -44.94
C LYS A 736 -7.62 -15.99 -45.07
N ARG A 737 -8.41 -15.15 -44.42
CA ARG A 737 -8.10 -13.72 -44.31
C ARG A 737 -8.47 -13.25 -42.92
N PHE A 738 -7.48 -13.17 -42.03
CA PHE A 738 -7.19 -12.02 -41.15
C PHE A 738 -6.15 -12.46 -40.11
N SER A 739 -4.89 -12.04 -40.30
CA SER A 739 -3.86 -12.15 -39.27
C SER A 739 -4.01 -10.99 -38.29
N GLN A 740 -4.73 -11.18 -37.19
CA GLN A 740 -4.42 -10.44 -35.98
C GLN A 740 -4.63 -11.30 -34.73
N ALA A 741 -3.62 -12.15 -34.54
CA ALA A 741 -3.19 -12.65 -33.25
C ALA A 741 -2.75 -11.47 -32.38
N GLY A 742 -3.34 -11.35 -31.19
CA GLY A 742 -2.69 -10.57 -30.15
C GLY A 742 -1.30 -11.16 -29.88
N PHE A 743 -0.34 -10.33 -29.49
CA PHE A 743 0.98 -10.85 -29.15
C PHE A 743 1.57 -10.23 -27.88
N TYR A 744 2.26 -11.06 -27.13
CA TYR A 744 3.10 -10.64 -26.00
C TYR A 744 4.48 -10.27 -26.55
N ARG A 745 5.04 -9.14 -26.12
CA ARG A 745 6.40 -8.74 -26.49
C ARG A 745 7.30 -8.80 -25.27
N ASP A 746 8.34 -9.62 -25.35
CA ASP A 746 9.37 -9.66 -24.33
C ASP A 746 10.59 -8.80 -24.73
N MET A 747 11.28 -8.28 -23.72
CA MET A 747 12.59 -7.66 -23.88
C MET A 747 13.69 -8.72 -23.78
N SER A 748 14.78 -8.55 -24.53
CA SER A 748 15.95 -9.44 -24.39
C SER A 748 16.53 -9.35 -22.99
N VAL A 749 17.16 -10.44 -22.54
CA VAL A 749 17.85 -10.52 -21.24
C VAL A 749 18.93 -9.44 -21.16
N TYR A 750 19.62 -9.16 -22.27
CA TYR A 750 20.62 -8.11 -22.37
C TYR A 750 20.05 -6.70 -22.20
N GLU A 751 18.85 -6.43 -22.75
CA GLU A 751 18.17 -5.16 -22.54
C GLU A 751 17.77 -4.99 -21.08
N ARG A 752 17.21 -6.04 -20.46
CA ARG A 752 16.86 -6.02 -19.03
C ARG A 752 18.10 -5.79 -18.16
N GLU A 753 19.22 -6.44 -18.48
CA GLU A 753 20.49 -6.24 -17.77
C GLU A 753 20.98 -4.80 -17.90
N ALA A 754 20.94 -4.23 -19.12
CA ALA A 754 21.34 -2.86 -19.36
C ALA A 754 20.45 -1.87 -18.58
N ARG A 755 19.13 -2.03 -18.64
CA ARG A 755 18.17 -1.23 -17.85
C ARG A 755 18.42 -1.36 -16.35
N ARG A 756 18.70 -2.58 -15.86
CA ARG A 756 19.03 -2.83 -14.44
C ARG A 756 20.32 -2.11 -14.02
N LYS A 757 21.37 -2.17 -14.84
CA LYS A 757 22.64 -1.47 -14.59
C LYS A 757 22.47 0.05 -14.60
N VAL A 758 21.71 0.59 -15.55
CA VAL A 758 21.34 2.02 -15.57
C VAL A 758 20.64 2.39 -14.27
N ARG A 759 19.56 1.69 -13.89
CA ARG A 759 18.84 1.96 -12.63
C ARG A 759 19.76 1.91 -11.41
N LYS A 760 20.64 0.90 -11.32
CA LYS A 760 21.59 0.79 -10.23
C LYS A 760 22.55 1.99 -10.18
N LEU A 761 23.06 2.40 -11.34
CA LEU A 761 24.00 3.51 -11.45
C LEU A 761 23.37 4.83 -10.99
N PHE A 762 22.08 5.05 -11.30
CA PHE A 762 21.35 6.21 -10.76
C PHE A 762 21.03 6.08 -9.27
N HIS A 763 20.73 4.89 -8.78
CA HIS A 763 20.57 4.66 -7.35
C HIS A 763 21.87 4.94 -6.57
N ASP A 764 23.02 4.57 -7.14
CA ASP A 764 24.33 4.84 -6.56
C ASP A 764 24.67 6.36 -6.60
N PHE A 765 24.30 7.07 -7.68
CA PHE A 765 24.41 8.54 -7.73
C PHE A 765 23.59 9.23 -6.64
N GLU A 766 22.38 8.74 -6.35
CA GLU A 766 21.52 9.27 -5.28
C GLU A 766 22.16 9.14 -3.88
N ALA A 767 22.97 8.11 -3.66
CA ALA A 767 23.66 7.89 -2.40
C ALA A 767 24.84 8.84 -2.18
N VAL A 768 25.47 9.34 -3.25
CA VAL A 768 26.71 10.13 -3.20
C VAL A 768 26.48 11.64 -3.34
N ASP A 769 25.66 12.09 -4.30
CA ASP A 769 25.62 13.50 -4.72
C ASP A 769 24.37 14.29 -4.27
N GLY A 770 23.42 13.64 -3.59
CA GLY A 770 22.25 14.30 -2.96
C GLY A 770 21.28 15.03 -3.91
N THR A 771 21.52 15.02 -5.22
CA THR A 771 20.69 15.64 -6.26
C THR A 771 20.23 14.58 -7.28
N PRO A 772 18.98 14.70 -7.80
CA PRO A 772 18.22 13.60 -8.41
C PRO A 772 18.88 12.99 -9.64
N THR A 773 18.47 11.77 -9.98
CA THR A 773 17.68 11.49 -11.20
C THR A 773 17.29 10.02 -11.27
N GLU A 774 16.06 9.62 -10.96
CA GLU A 774 15.62 8.27 -11.36
C GLU A 774 15.42 8.29 -12.88
N ALA A 775 16.27 7.56 -13.58
CA ALA A 775 16.27 7.55 -15.04
C ALA A 775 14.98 6.96 -15.62
N THR A 776 14.19 7.79 -16.29
CA THR A 776 13.15 7.31 -17.20
C THR A 776 13.84 6.82 -18.46
N VAL A 777 13.79 5.51 -18.70
CA VAL A 777 14.37 4.92 -19.91
C VAL A 777 13.40 5.14 -21.06
N GLU A 778 13.69 6.13 -21.90
CA GLU A 778 12.85 6.43 -23.04
C GLU A 778 13.03 5.40 -24.16
N ARG A 779 11.96 5.19 -24.93
CA ARG A 779 12.00 4.35 -26.12
C ARG A 779 12.47 5.18 -27.30
N VAL A 780 13.41 4.64 -28.07
CA VAL A 780 13.84 5.24 -29.33
C VAL A 780 12.66 5.28 -30.32
N VAL A 781 12.38 6.45 -30.88
CA VAL A 781 11.40 6.67 -31.93
C VAL A 781 12.09 6.88 -33.28
N GLU A 782 11.39 6.48 -34.34
CA GLU A 782 11.85 6.68 -35.72
C GLU A 782 11.96 8.18 -36.02
N GLY A 783 13.07 8.61 -36.62
CA GLY A 783 13.36 10.04 -36.83
C GLY A 783 13.83 10.79 -35.58
N GLY A 784 13.96 10.11 -34.44
CA GLY A 784 14.39 10.72 -33.18
C GLY A 784 15.85 11.17 -33.18
N LYS A 785 16.12 12.28 -32.50
CA LYS A 785 17.45 12.81 -32.23
C LYS A 785 17.73 12.81 -30.73
N TYR A 786 18.83 12.19 -30.33
CA TYR A 786 19.20 11.94 -28.94
C TYR A 786 20.60 12.48 -28.67
N ALA A 787 20.71 13.56 -27.90
CA ALA A 787 21.99 14.17 -27.56
C ALA A 787 22.25 14.07 -26.05
N GLY A 788 23.43 13.57 -25.69
CA GLY A 788 23.75 13.36 -24.29
C GLY A 788 25.09 12.69 -24.02
N LYS A 789 25.36 12.45 -22.74
CA LYS A 789 26.59 11.80 -22.27
C LYS A 789 26.37 10.31 -22.06
N VAL A 790 27.25 9.46 -22.61
CA VAL A 790 27.16 8.01 -22.44
C VAL A 790 27.42 7.65 -20.97
N LEU A 791 26.46 6.98 -20.35
CA LEU A 791 26.54 6.54 -18.95
C LEU A 791 26.98 5.09 -18.80
N LEU A 792 26.63 4.26 -19.77
CA LEU A 792 26.86 2.82 -19.69
C LEU A 792 27.03 2.26 -21.09
N VAL A 793 28.01 1.39 -21.25
CA VAL A 793 28.18 0.56 -22.44
C VAL A 793 28.12 -0.89 -21.99
N THR A 794 27.16 -1.63 -22.52
CA THR A 794 27.05 -3.09 -22.34
C THR A 794 27.43 -3.80 -23.65
N ARG A 795 27.38 -5.13 -23.66
CA ARG A 795 27.66 -5.92 -24.87
C ARG A 795 26.77 -5.53 -26.06
N HIS A 796 25.49 -5.23 -25.82
CA HIS A 796 24.51 -5.01 -26.88
C HIS A 796 23.88 -3.61 -26.88
N TYR A 797 24.04 -2.84 -25.80
CA TYR A 797 23.37 -1.55 -25.63
C TYR A 797 24.32 -0.48 -25.09
N ILE A 798 24.09 0.77 -25.51
CA ILE A 798 24.62 1.98 -24.85
C ILE A 798 23.48 2.77 -24.21
N ALA A 799 23.73 3.36 -23.05
CA ALA A 799 22.80 4.25 -22.37
C ALA A 799 23.34 5.69 -22.39
N ILE A 800 22.49 6.65 -22.76
CA ILE A 800 22.87 8.07 -22.88
C ILE A 800 22.02 8.90 -21.94
N HIS A 801 22.67 9.75 -21.14
CA HIS A 801 22.05 10.78 -20.31
C HIS A 801 21.79 12.04 -21.12
N LYS A 802 20.54 12.43 -21.30
CA LYS A 802 20.20 13.61 -22.11
C LYS A 802 20.72 14.91 -21.51
N HIS A 803 21.25 15.79 -22.36
CA HIS A 803 21.72 17.12 -21.91
C HIS A 803 20.57 18.05 -21.47
N HIS A 804 19.40 17.95 -22.11
CA HIS A 804 18.26 18.85 -21.90
C HIS A 804 17.25 18.33 -20.88
N ASP A 805 17.37 17.08 -20.47
CA ASP A 805 16.50 16.46 -19.47
C ASP A 805 17.35 15.54 -18.59
N ARG A 806 17.66 16.02 -17.38
CA ARG A 806 18.52 15.28 -16.46
C ARG A 806 17.85 13.98 -15.99
N GLU A 807 16.53 13.84 -16.08
CA GLU A 807 15.79 12.65 -15.61
C GLU A 807 15.62 11.58 -16.69
N GLN A 808 16.07 11.84 -17.93
CA GLN A 808 15.92 10.91 -19.04
C GLN A 808 17.24 10.24 -19.45
N VAL A 809 17.15 8.91 -19.61
CA VAL A 809 18.19 8.10 -20.22
C VAL A 809 17.62 7.40 -21.43
N SER A 810 18.36 7.40 -22.53
CA SER A 810 17.98 6.65 -23.72
C SER A 810 18.87 5.43 -23.88
N LEU A 811 18.24 4.27 -24.08
CA LEU A 811 18.96 3.01 -24.32
C LEU A 811 18.94 2.69 -25.82
N HIS A 812 20.12 2.51 -26.41
CA HIS A 812 20.29 2.30 -27.85
C HIS A 812 21.02 0.98 -28.12
N ARG A 813 20.52 0.20 -29.08
CA ARG A 813 21.17 -1.05 -29.51
C ARG A 813 22.42 -0.74 -30.32
N ILE A 814 23.57 -1.26 -29.91
CA ILE A 814 24.86 -1.04 -30.59
C ILE A 814 24.79 -1.50 -32.05
N ALA A 815 24.15 -2.65 -32.33
CA ALA A 815 23.99 -3.16 -33.69
C ALA A 815 23.21 -2.21 -34.63
N LYS A 816 22.38 -1.31 -34.08
CA LYS A 816 21.63 -0.31 -34.87
C LYS A 816 22.42 0.98 -35.10
N LEU A 817 23.63 1.08 -34.58
CA LEU A 817 24.47 2.27 -34.66
C LEU A 817 25.60 2.05 -35.67
N ASN A 818 25.97 3.10 -36.39
CA ASN A 818 27.14 3.08 -37.28
C ASN A 818 28.47 2.88 -36.52
N ARG A 819 28.53 3.26 -35.23
CA ARG A 819 29.66 3.01 -34.32
C ARG A 819 29.17 2.91 -32.87
N SER A 820 29.97 2.26 -32.02
CA SER A 820 29.80 2.35 -30.56
C SER A 820 30.44 3.64 -30.01
N ALA A 821 30.28 3.88 -28.71
CA ALA A 821 30.84 5.01 -27.97
C ALA A 821 31.44 4.54 -26.64
N LYS A 822 32.25 5.38 -26.00
CA LYS A 822 32.85 5.09 -24.68
C LYS A 822 32.03 5.72 -23.56
N GLU A 823 32.07 5.11 -22.38
CA GLU A 823 31.50 5.71 -21.17
C GLU A 823 32.13 7.09 -20.91
N GLY A 824 31.28 8.08 -20.64
CA GLY A 824 31.68 9.48 -20.48
C GLY A 824 31.75 10.32 -21.77
N GLU A 825 31.67 9.71 -22.95
CA GLU A 825 31.65 10.41 -24.25
C GLU A 825 30.32 11.17 -24.43
N SER A 826 30.36 12.41 -24.89
CA SER A 826 29.15 13.14 -25.32
C SER A 826 28.89 12.85 -26.79
N ILE A 827 27.73 12.29 -27.10
CA ILE A 827 27.35 11.88 -28.46
C ILE A 827 25.98 12.42 -28.84
N THR A 828 25.75 12.55 -30.14
CA THR A 828 24.42 12.76 -30.70
C THR A 828 24.05 11.62 -31.63
N ILE A 829 22.95 10.93 -31.35
CA ILE A 829 22.39 9.88 -32.20
C ILE A 829 21.21 10.42 -32.98
N THR A 830 21.27 10.32 -34.30
CA THR A 830 20.15 10.66 -35.19
C THR A 830 19.67 9.40 -35.91
N TYR A 831 18.40 9.04 -35.74
CA TYR A 831 17.83 7.86 -36.40
C TYR A 831 17.23 8.21 -37.77
N SER A 832 17.61 7.45 -38.80
CA SER A 832 16.94 7.39 -40.10
C SER A 832 16.36 5.98 -40.26
N GLY A 833 15.04 5.85 -40.09
CA GLY A 833 14.40 4.54 -39.98
C GLY A 833 14.89 3.76 -38.75
N ARG A 834 15.42 2.56 -38.97
CA ARG A 834 15.93 1.65 -37.92
C ARG A 834 17.42 1.85 -37.59
N LYS A 835 18.16 2.67 -38.36
CA LYS A 835 19.61 2.88 -38.19
C LYS A 835 19.90 4.25 -37.59
N GLY A 836 20.76 4.28 -36.57
CA GLY A 836 21.22 5.48 -35.88
C GLY A 836 22.63 5.86 -36.31
N VAL A 837 22.83 7.15 -36.61
CA VAL A 837 24.16 7.72 -36.85
C VAL A 837 24.61 8.41 -35.57
N VAL A 838 25.71 7.94 -35.00
CA VAL A 838 26.39 8.53 -33.84
C VAL A 838 27.41 9.54 -34.32
N VAL A 839 27.18 10.81 -33.98
CA VAL A 839 28.12 11.93 -34.15
C VAL A 839 28.82 12.16 -32.83
#